data_AF-A0A7W0UP60-F1
#
_entry.id   AF-A0A7W0UP60-F1
#
_cell.length_a   1.000
_cell.length_b   1.000
_cell.length_c   1.000
_cell.angle_alpha   90.00
_cell.angle_beta   90.00
_cell.angle_gamma   90.00
#
_symmetry.space_group_name_H-M   'P 1'
#
loop_
_entity.id
_entity.type
_entity.pdbx_description
1 polymer ?
#
loop_
_entity_poly.entity_id
_entity_poly.type
_entity_poly.pdbx_seq_one_letter_code
_entity_poly.pdbx_strand_id
1 'polypeptide(L)'
;MSESALPIAIRAWLLLLGSSRRWEPEETLAASEWTLAFDTETRIDAGQRLRVGCFRLMRDGQLFREGLFYELLSEQERRRLVAYGRNEDLAVLTIGEFRELFYDIAVKLRATVVGFNLPFDLSRLAVDWRPAKNRFAGGFSLIFWLHPDGNENKDRPRLRVKALDSGAMYEFTRKRKDPNKQKRPRHWPGRFLDLSTLTTALTGRAHSLRIAAKTFRTAHSKLMDLGHGKPLTMRYLRYLRRDVLVTAELLDKLLEEYERHPIDLDAAHVYSAASIAKAYLKAFGFTPPRERSSVSDTEFGHSMAGFFGGRAEIHIRRELVPVTYADLESTYPTLFTLQGLTRFLRAREIRTEDATEEVRAFVRDAEPEDFLKPEIWPGLTVMVELEADEDILPVRTAYGRAQPPATPASAPGEAPRRKETKARSIGVNRLSTPRGTVHYALADVLASKSLTGRLPAIKSATRYVAEGVQEGLRPVSLRSEVPIDPGEGELFKQVVEARQDVRADKRVPPLEREARQRSLKTFSNSGSYGIFAQFTRKAPGKERAVELFCDRQFETALAAPEEPGPYCFPPLAAFSTAAARLLLALLEHFVSEAGGSWLATDTDSMAIVTDYGDLEKSERLREVNRRPHALPLPKVYEIVELFRDLWPYKGAGNILKLEEENFDPEGGHRPLYGIAIAAKRFCLFNFDDEGRRMVRKRSEHGLGLFVSPYGADDKKKRWIDELWEDVIDEVLGLPVEHRLWHDYPVVGRVPVTSWELLKSFETYNRAHPDAPVRPFNFVSAAYPKPFSREEPVRLFAPFVSEPADALQAEWYEHNTGKRVAITTEDPMGEVVDGIVAVKTYGELARQYGEHPEVKFADEDGRRCQPRTSGTLTRRHVVATRTEPYGKEGNALRRRVEGAGVGDEVQGLFVDPADFERHVLPVARAMQRRELADAIGVTERGLRKILNGHSGGTPTSRAAIARTVGSWAACRLGRRPSEDPVDDCAAWLARRQISP
;
A
#
# COMPACT_ATOMS: atom_id res chain seq x y z
N MET A 1 -24.34 21.64 -8.82
CA MET A 1 -23.53 21.23 -10.00
C MET A 1 -22.05 21.62 -9.92
N SER A 2 -21.62 22.85 -9.54
CA SER A 2 -20.20 23.23 -9.65
C SER A 2 -19.24 22.39 -8.78
N GLU A 3 -19.69 21.88 -7.63
CA GLU A 3 -18.88 21.02 -6.75
C GLU A 3 -19.00 19.51 -7.01
N SER A 4 -20.00 19.07 -7.80
CA SER A 4 -20.22 17.66 -8.15
C SER A 4 -19.54 17.27 -9.46
N ALA A 5 -19.27 18.23 -10.34
CA ALA A 5 -18.56 18.01 -11.60
C ALA A 5 -17.05 17.80 -11.36
N LEU A 6 -16.58 16.55 -11.48
CA LEU A 6 -15.19 16.17 -11.20
C LEU A 6 -14.63 15.26 -12.29
N PRO A 7 -13.33 15.38 -12.63
CA PRO A 7 -12.67 14.34 -13.40
C PRO A 7 -12.58 13.05 -12.56
N ILE A 8 -12.74 11.90 -13.20
CA ILE A 8 -12.65 10.59 -12.55
C ILE A 8 -11.41 9.84 -13.06
N ALA A 9 -10.72 9.11 -12.20
CA ALA A 9 -9.48 8.43 -12.55
C ALA A 9 -9.68 6.93 -12.77
N ILE A 10 -9.25 6.44 -13.92
CA ILE A 10 -9.39 5.05 -14.34
C ILE A 10 -8.01 4.42 -14.55
N ARG A 11 -7.84 3.18 -14.11
CA ARG A 11 -6.53 2.54 -14.21
C ARG A 11 -6.29 2.08 -15.65
N ALA A 12 -5.09 2.31 -16.16
CA ALA A 12 -4.73 1.90 -17.52
C ALA A 12 -3.97 0.58 -17.54
N TRP A 13 -4.17 -0.18 -18.60
CA TRP A 13 -3.31 -1.26 -19.07
C TRP A 13 -2.20 -0.66 -19.94
N LEU A 14 -0.96 -1.12 -19.76
CA LEU A 14 0.22 -0.52 -20.37
C LEU A 14 1.07 -1.57 -21.09
N LEU A 15 1.44 -1.27 -22.33
CA LEU A 15 2.44 -2.01 -23.09
C LEU A 15 3.65 -1.15 -23.40
N LEU A 16 4.84 -1.72 -23.25
CA LEU A 16 6.07 -1.04 -23.62
C LEU A 16 6.35 -1.25 -25.12
N LEU A 17 6.46 -0.17 -25.89
CA LEU A 17 6.77 -0.26 -27.32
C LEU A 17 8.26 -0.53 -27.52
N GLY A 18 8.59 -1.52 -28.37
CA GLY A 18 9.96 -1.82 -28.79
C GLY A 18 10.83 -2.64 -27.83
N SER A 19 10.28 -3.21 -26.74
CA SER A 19 11.02 -4.17 -25.90
C SER A 19 10.88 -5.62 -26.40
N SER A 20 11.73 -6.03 -27.33
CA SER A 20 11.82 -7.43 -27.79
C SER A 20 12.89 -8.26 -27.06
N ARG A 21 13.52 -7.73 -26.00
CA ARG A 21 14.52 -8.52 -25.26
C ARG A 21 13.85 -9.47 -24.27
N ARG A 22 13.56 -10.68 -24.74
CA ARG A 22 13.48 -11.87 -23.87
C ARG A 22 14.76 -11.93 -23.05
N TRP A 23 14.64 -11.86 -21.74
CA TRP A 23 15.74 -12.13 -20.82
C TRP A 23 15.96 -13.64 -20.84
N GLU A 24 17.04 -14.10 -21.48
CA GLU A 24 17.47 -15.49 -21.34
C GLU A 24 18.16 -15.67 -19.99
N PRO A 25 17.78 -16.69 -19.20
CA PRO A 25 18.49 -17.00 -17.97
C PRO A 25 19.91 -17.45 -18.32
N GLU A 26 20.89 -16.70 -17.84
CA GLU A 26 22.31 -17.03 -18.00
C GLU A 26 22.74 -18.00 -16.90
N GLU A 27 23.54 -19.01 -17.24
CA GLU A 27 24.14 -19.91 -16.25
C GLU A 27 25.02 -19.13 -15.25
N THR A 28 24.54 -18.97 -14.02
CA THR A 28 25.28 -18.37 -12.91
C THR A 28 26.04 -19.43 -12.11
N LEU A 29 27.06 -19.00 -11.38
CA LEU A 29 27.73 -19.86 -10.40
C LEU A 29 26.77 -20.13 -9.22
N ALA A 30 26.75 -21.37 -8.73
CA ALA A 30 26.03 -21.75 -7.51
C ALA A 30 26.79 -21.31 -6.24
N ALA A 31 26.06 -21.17 -5.13
CA ALA A 31 26.62 -20.97 -3.80
C ALA A 31 27.39 -22.23 -3.34
N SER A 32 28.35 -22.05 -2.43
CA SER A 32 29.04 -23.15 -1.75
C SER A 32 28.36 -23.54 -0.44
N GLU A 33 28.95 -24.50 0.27
CA GLU A 33 28.56 -24.95 1.61
C GLU A 33 28.76 -23.91 2.73
N TRP A 34 29.39 -22.77 2.40
CA TRP A 34 29.73 -21.74 3.37
C TRP A 34 28.57 -20.78 3.62
N THR A 35 28.38 -20.39 4.88
CA THR A 35 27.37 -19.40 5.29
C THR A 35 28.01 -18.36 6.20
N LEU A 36 27.76 -17.08 5.93
CA LEU A 36 28.15 -15.96 6.77
C LEU A 36 26.90 -15.31 7.36
N ALA A 37 26.66 -15.54 8.65
CA ALA A 37 25.67 -14.79 9.42
C ALA A 37 26.36 -13.63 10.15
N PHE A 38 25.82 -12.42 10.04
CA PHE A 38 26.35 -11.28 10.78
C PHE A 38 25.26 -10.26 11.11
N ASP A 39 25.55 -9.43 12.10
CA ASP A 39 24.69 -8.35 12.56
C ASP A 39 25.55 -7.14 12.95
N THR A 40 25.00 -5.93 12.81
CA THR A 40 25.71 -4.68 13.08
C THR A 40 25.00 -3.82 14.11
N GLU A 41 25.79 -3.27 15.03
CA GLU A 41 25.36 -2.29 16.00
C GLU A 41 25.96 -0.93 15.66
N THR A 42 25.10 0.08 15.61
CA THR A 42 25.45 1.42 15.16
C THR A 42 25.51 2.42 16.31
N ARG A 43 26.11 3.58 16.03
CA ARG A 43 25.93 4.77 16.86
C ARG A 43 24.51 5.32 16.69
N ILE A 44 24.09 6.12 17.66
CA ILE A 44 22.82 6.87 17.65
C ILE A 44 22.98 8.28 17.05
N ASP A 45 24.11 8.56 16.41
CA ASP A 45 24.35 9.81 15.68
C ASP A 45 23.79 9.74 14.24
N ALA A 46 23.85 10.87 13.52
CA ALA A 46 23.35 11.02 12.15
C ALA A 46 23.90 10.04 11.14
N GLY A 47 25.16 9.65 11.34
CA GLY A 47 25.82 8.73 10.46
C GLY A 47 25.29 7.30 10.63
N GLN A 48 24.70 6.98 11.78
CA GLN A 48 24.41 5.60 12.22
C GLN A 48 25.58 4.67 11.86
N ARG A 49 26.81 5.17 12.12
CA ARG A 49 28.02 4.47 11.71
C ARG A 49 28.16 3.18 12.49
N LEU A 50 28.80 2.20 11.87
CA LEU A 50 29.14 0.95 12.54
C LEU A 50 29.94 1.28 13.81
N ARG A 51 29.46 0.78 14.95
CA ARG A 51 30.21 0.83 16.20
C ARG A 51 30.93 -0.50 16.40
N VAL A 52 30.16 -1.58 16.38
CA VAL A 52 30.65 -2.96 16.50
C VAL A 52 29.71 -3.89 15.74
N GLY A 53 30.24 -4.96 15.16
CA GLY A 53 29.45 -6.05 14.59
C GLY A 53 29.99 -7.39 15.05
N CYS A 54 29.18 -8.43 14.90
CA CYS A 54 29.55 -9.80 15.17
C CYS A 54 29.25 -10.66 13.94
N PHE A 55 30.07 -11.67 13.70
CA PHE A 55 29.86 -12.61 12.61
C PHE A 55 30.11 -14.05 13.03
N ARG A 56 29.41 -14.96 12.35
CA ARG A 56 29.62 -16.40 12.38
C ARG A 56 29.79 -16.89 10.95
N LEU A 57 30.95 -17.47 10.68
CA LEU A 57 31.22 -18.23 9.47
C LEU A 57 30.98 -19.70 9.78
N MET A 58 30.09 -20.31 9.01
CA MET A 58 29.71 -21.71 9.14
C MET A 58 30.02 -22.45 7.83
N ARG A 59 30.29 -23.75 7.96
CA ARG A 59 30.44 -24.69 6.84
C ARG A 59 29.51 -25.86 7.12
N ASP A 60 28.59 -26.15 6.21
CA ASP A 60 27.59 -27.22 6.40
C ASP A 60 26.84 -27.11 7.76
N GLY A 61 26.46 -25.88 8.13
CA GLY A 61 25.79 -25.57 9.39
C GLY A 61 26.68 -25.59 10.64
N GLN A 62 27.93 -26.06 10.54
CA GLN A 62 28.86 -26.10 11.68
C GLN A 62 29.66 -24.82 11.78
N LEU A 63 29.82 -24.30 13.00
CA LEU A 63 30.63 -23.10 13.26
C LEU A 63 32.10 -23.36 12.88
N PHE A 64 32.61 -22.59 11.93
CA PHE A 64 34.02 -22.63 11.53
C PHE A 64 34.83 -21.50 12.17
N ARG A 65 34.26 -20.29 12.21
CA ARG A 65 34.90 -19.12 12.82
C ARG A 65 33.86 -18.14 13.34
N GLU A 66 34.09 -17.61 14.53
CA GLU A 66 33.32 -16.51 15.10
C GLU A 66 34.24 -15.30 15.32
N GLY A 67 33.69 -14.10 15.26
CA GLY A 67 34.46 -12.92 15.56
C GLY A 67 33.63 -11.66 15.72
N LEU A 68 34.32 -10.60 16.11
CA LEU A 68 33.82 -9.26 16.28
C LEU A 68 34.57 -8.34 15.32
N PHE A 69 33.92 -7.30 14.85
CA PHE A 69 34.56 -6.25 14.07
C PHE A 69 34.09 -4.86 14.50
N TYR A 70 34.91 -3.85 14.33
CA TYR A 70 34.60 -2.49 14.77
C TYR A 70 35.13 -1.42 13.82
N GLU A 71 34.54 -0.22 13.87
CA GLU A 71 35.03 0.96 13.14
C GLU A 71 35.50 2.03 14.13
N LEU A 72 34.58 2.76 14.75
CA LEU A 72 34.91 3.87 15.67
C LEU A 72 34.53 3.54 17.11
N LEU A 73 35.52 3.20 17.93
CA LEU A 73 35.39 2.97 19.39
C LEU A 73 36.30 3.92 20.16
N SER A 74 35.87 4.35 21.35
CA SER A 74 36.80 5.00 22.29
C SER A 74 37.88 4.02 22.72
N GLU A 75 39.02 4.51 23.22
CA GLU A 75 40.10 3.64 23.68
C GLU A 75 39.62 2.66 24.77
N GLN A 76 38.77 3.13 25.67
CA GLN A 76 38.18 2.31 26.73
C GLN A 76 37.27 1.22 26.16
N GLU A 77 36.41 1.55 25.19
CA GLU A 77 35.54 0.58 24.51
C GLU A 77 36.35 -0.44 23.71
N ARG A 78 37.41 -0.01 23.03
CA ARG A 78 38.31 -0.90 22.28
C ARG A 78 39.02 -1.87 23.22
N ARG A 79 39.55 -1.39 24.35
CA ARG A 79 40.17 -2.26 25.37
C ARG A 79 39.17 -3.31 25.88
N ARG A 80 37.92 -2.92 26.13
CA ARG A 80 36.84 -3.85 26.52
C ARG A 80 36.51 -4.86 25.43
N LEU A 81 36.39 -4.42 24.17
CA LEU A 81 36.12 -5.30 23.03
C LEU A 81 37.23 -6.35 22.87
N VAL A 82 38.50 -5.91 22.93
CA VAL A 82 39.67 -6.80 22.82
C VAL A 82 39.73 -7.77 24.00
N ALA A 83 39.47 -7.29 25.23
CA ALA A 83 39.42 -8.16 26.41
C ALA A 83 38.31 -9.21 26.30
N TYR A 84 37.12 -8.80 25.86
CA TYR A 84 36.00 -9.72 25.61
C TYR A 84 36.36 -10.75 24.54
N GLY A 85 36.94 -10.30 23.42
CA GLY A 85 37.38 -11.19 22.35
C GLY A 85 38.42 -12.21 22.81
N ARG A 86 39.41 -11.81 23.61
CA ARG A 86 40.39 -12.74 24.20
C ARG A 86 39.76 -13.74 25.15
N ASN A 87 38.84 -13.29 26.01
CA ASN A 87 38.20 -14.16 27.00
C ASN A 87 37.27 -15.21 26.36
N GLU A 88 36.68 -14.90 25.21
CA GLU A 88 35.72 -15.76 24.50
C GLU A 88 36.34 -16.43 23.26
N ASP A 89 37.66 -16.31 23.08
CA ASP A 89 38.43 -16.81 21.93
C ASP A 89 37.88 -16.37 20.55
N LEU A 90 37.55 -15.08 20.44
CA LEU A 90 36.99 -14.46 19.24
C LEU A 90 38.04 -13.63 18.51
N ALA A 91 38.05 -13.72 17.18
CA ALA A 91 38.80 -12.78 16.36
C ALA A 91 38.23 -11.37 16.54
N VAL A 92 39.08 -10.37 16.73
CA VAL A 92 38.68 -8.95 16.78
C VAL A 92 39.32 -8.22 15.62
N LEU A 93 38.49 -7.81 14.65
CA LEU A 93 38.91 -7.21 13.40
C LEU A 93 38.55 -5.72 13.34
N THR A 94 39.34 -4.94 12.64
CA THR A 94 38.90 -3.64 12.13
C THR A 94 37.89 -3.86 11.00
N ILE A 95 37.07 -2.84 10.70
CA ILE A 95 36.15 -2.90 9.56
C ILE A 95 36.88 -3.11 8.22
N GLY A 96 38.12 -2.62 8.09
CA GLY A 96 38.96 -2.86 6.92
C GLY A 96 39.30 -4.34 6.75
N GLU A 97 39.80 -4.97 7.82
CA GLU A 97 40.09 -6.41 7.83
C GLU A 97 38.83 -7.26 7.60
N PHE A 98 37.69 -6.85 8.17
CA PHE A 98 36.43 -7.55 7.94
C PHE A 98 35.93 -7.41 6.50
N ARG A 99 36.14 -6.29 5.81
CA ARG A 99 35.83 -6.14 4.38
C ARG A 99 36.67 -7.06 3.49
N GLU A 100 37.93 -7.28 3.84
CA GLU A 100 38.79 -8.26 3.16
C GLU A 100 38.28 -9.68 3.39
N LEU A 101 37.96 -10.02 4.64
CA LEU A 101 37.35 -11.30 4.99
C LEU A 101 36.00 -11.51 4.27
N PHE A 102 35.16 -10.47 4.18
CA PHE A 102 33.89 -10.50 3.46
C PHE A 102 34.09 -10.76 1.95
N TYR A 103 35.12 -10.20 1.33
CA TYR A 103 35.46 -10.50 -0.07
C TYR A 103 35.82 -11.98 -0.24
N ASP A 104 36.68 -12.50 0.64
CA ASP A 104 37.10 -13.90 0.58
C ASP A 104 35.92 -14.85 0.78
N ILE A 105 35.04 -14.57 1.73
CA ILE A 105 33.89 -15.42 2.05
C ILE A 105 32.75 -15.26 1.01
N ALA A 106 32.21 -14.05 0.86
CA ALA A 106 31.00 -13.83 0.06
C ALA A 106 31.26 -13.92 -1.45
N VAL A 107 32.50 -13.63 -1.92
CA VAL A 107 32.84 -13.61 -3.35
C VAL A 107 33.70 -14.79 -3.77
N LYS A 108 34.82 -15.07 -3.08
CA LYS A 108 35.71 -16.18 -3.50
C LYS A 108 35.17 -17.55 -3.10
N LEU A 109 34.75 -17.70 -1.84
CA LEU A 109 34.12 -18.94 -1.37
C LEU A 109 32.68 -19.07 -1.84
N ARG A 110 32.04 -17.99 -2.32
CA ARG A 110 30.62 -17.99 -2.76
C ARG A 110 29.65 -18.39 -1.65
N ALA A 111 29.95 -17.94 -0.43
CA ALA A 111 29.11 -18.22 0.74
C ALA A 111 27.73 -17.56 0.62
N THR A 112 26.73 -18.16 1.27
CA THR A 112 25.42 -17.53 1.51
C THR A 112 25.56 -16.48 2.62
N VAL A 113 25.15 -15.24 2.36
CA VAL A 113 25.20 -14.14 3.33
C VAL A 113 23.83 -13.97 3.99
N VAL A 114 23.78 -14.00 5.32
CA VAL A 114 22.55 -14.08 6.11
C VAL A 114 22.52 -13.00 7.19
N GLY A 115 21.34 -12.42 7.41
CA GLY A 115 21.08 -11.42 8.45
C GLY A 115 19.59 -11.22 8.69
N PHE A 116 19.24 -10.41 9.69
CA PHE A 116 17.86 -10.06 10.03
C PHE A 116 17.68 -8.55 9.87
N ASN A 117 17.36 -8.09 8.65
CA ASN A 117 17.51 -6.71 8.13
C ASN A 117 18.80 -6.45 7.33
N LEU A 118 19.18 -7.41 6.48
CA LEU A 118 20.40 -7.34 5.64
C LEU A 118 20.64 -6.03 4.88
N PRO A 119 19.65 -5.32 4.29
CA PRO A 119 19.93 -4.07 3.60
C PRO A 119 20.63 -3.04 4.50
N PHE A 120 20.21 -2.99 5.77
CA PHE A 120 20.81 -2.12 6.77
C PHE A 120 22.25 -2.56 7.09
N ASP A 121 22.46 -3.82 7.47
CA ASP A 121 23.77 -4.33 7.88
C ASP A 121 24.81 -4.24 6.77
N LEU A 122 24.44 -4.61 5.53
CA LEU A 122 25.32 -4.53 4.37
C LEU A 122 25.71 -3.08 4.06
N SER A 123 24.80 -2.12 4.27
CA SER A 123 25.13 -0.70 4.08
C SER A 123 26.17 -0.20 5.09
N ARG A 124 26.23 -0.78 6.30
CA ARG A 124 27.24 -0.42 7.32
C ARG A 124 28.64 -0.89 6.94
N LEU A 125 28.75 -1.93 6.13
CA LEU A 125 30.02 -2.39 5.60
C LEU A 125 30.53 -1.49 4.45
N ALA A 126 29.67 -0.73 3.76
CA ALA A 126 30.08 0.07 2.59
C ALA A 126 30.99 1.25 2.97
N VAL A 127 31.98 1.53 2.11
CA VAL A 127 32.83 2.74 2.17
C VAL A 127 32.25 3.90 1.38
N ASP A 128 31.60 3.60 0.26
CA ASP A 128 30.97 4.57 -0.65
C ASP A 128 29.75 3.91 -1.33
N TRP A 129 28.92 4.70 -2.00
CA TRP A 129 27.73 4.23 -2.71
C TRP A 129 27.40 5.09 -3.93
N ARG A 130 26.72 4.49 -4.91
CA ARG A 130 26.30 5.14 -6.15
C ARG A 130 24.86 4.77 -6.50
N PRO A 131 24.16 5.53 -7.37
CA PRO A 131 22.87 5.10 -7.89
C PRO A 131 23.03 3.78 -8.63
N ALA A 132 22.19 2.79 -8.31
CA ALA A 132 22.14 1.57 -9.09
C ALA A 132 21.46 1.80 -10.45
N LYS A 133 21.73 0.91 -11.41
CA LYS A 133 21.25 0.99 -12.80
C LYS A 133 20.48 -0.25 -13.20
N ASN A 134 19.81 -0.19 -14.35
CA ASN A 134 19.06 -1.30 -14.97
C ASN A 134 17.98 -1.85 -14.03
N ARG A 135 17.89 -3.18 -13.86
CA ARG A 135 16.89 -3.83 -12.97
C ARG A 135 16.94 -3.34 -11.51
N PHE A 136 18.07 -2.79 -11.07
CA PHE A 136 18.27 -2.20 -9.75
C PHE A 136 18.11 -0.67 -9.69
N ALA A 137 17.72 -0.01 -10.79
CA ALA A 137 17.50 1.44 -10.79
C ALA A 137 16.48 1.85 -9.69
N GLY A 138 16.71 3.02 -9.07
CA GLY A 138 16.07 3.49 -7.83
C GLY A 138 16.70 2.95 -6.54
N GLY A 139 17.54 1.92 -6.62
CA GLY A 139 18.30 1.36 -5.51
C GLY A 139 19.73 1.88 -5.40
N PHE A 140 20.53 1.21 -4.57
CA PHE A 140 21.92 1.57 -4.25
C PHE A 140 22.91 0.59 -4.87
N SER A 141 24.08 1.09 -5.23
CA SER A 141 25.26 0.31 -5.64
C SER A 141 26.37 0.58 -4.62
N LEU A 142 26.51 -0.33 -3.66
CA LEU A 142 27.41 -0.25 -2.51
C LEU A 142 28.85 -0.64 -2.92
N ILE A 143 29.80 0.18 -2.52
CA ILE A 143 31.24 -0.01 -2.73
C ILE A 143 31.85 -0.39 -1.38
N PHE A 144 32.64 -1.47 -1.34
CA PHE A 144 33.29 -1.95 -0.11
C PHE A 144 34.80 -1.76 -0.10
N TRP A 145 35.45 -1.60 -1.26
CA TRP A 145 36.91 -1.62 -1.38
C TRP A 145 37.42 -0.44 -2.20
N LEU A 146 38.44 0.23 -1.66
CA LEU A 146 39.20 1.30 -2.31
C LEU A 146 40.65 0.85 -2.46
N HIS A 147 41.35 1.41 -3.45
CA HIS A 147 42.80 1.39 -3.54
C HIS A 147 43.42 2.35 -2.50
N PRO A 148 44.73 2.24 -2.19
CA PRO A 148 45.41 3.15 -1.26
C PRO A 148 45.31 4.63 -1.62
N ASP A 149 45.10 4.95 -2.91
CA ASP A 149 44.90 6.31 -3.43
C ASP A 149 43.47 6.85 -3.21
N GLY A 150 42.59 6.06 -2.57
CA GLY A 150 41.20 6.41 -2.29
C GLY A 150 40.23 6.13 -3.45
N ASN A 151 40.71 5.69 -4.62
CA ASN A 151 39.86 5.34 -5.75
C ASN A 151 39.19 3.98 -5.55
N GLU A 152 37.99 3.80 -6.11
CA GLU A 152 37.30 2.50 -6.09
C GLU A 152 38.15 1.38 -6.71
N ASN A 153 38.25 0.25 -6.01
CA ASN A 153 38.85 -0.96 -6.56
C ASN A 153 37.89 -1.67 -7.52
N LYS A 154 38.04 -1.38 -8.82
CA LYS A 154 37.17 -1.88 -9.90
C LYS A 154 37.34 -3.38 -10.21
N ASP A 155 38.35 -4.04 -9.64
CA ASP A 155 38.55 -5.48 -9.80
C ASP A 155 37.65 -6.31 -8.86
N ARG A 156 37.05 -5.64 -7.86
CA ARG A 156 36.11 -6.23 -6.91
C ARG A 156 34.66 -5.79 -7.22
N PRO A 157 33.67 -6.66 -7.01
CA PRO A 157 32.29 -6.39 -7.43
C PRO A 157 31.58 -5.45 -6.46
N ARG A 158 30.88 -4.42 -6.93
CA ARG A 158 29.92 -3.69 -6.09
C ARG A 158 28.74 -4.58 -5.73
N LEU A 159 28.05 -4.29 -4.63
CA LEU A 159 26.75 -4.91 -4.33
C LEU A 159 25.62 -3.95 -4.66
N ARG A 160 24.72 -4.37 -5.55
CA ARG A 160 23.48 -3.62 -5.81
C ARG A 160 22.38 -4.11 -4.87
N VAL A 161 21.69 -3.16 -4.24
CA VAL A 161 20.56 -3.43 -3.33
C VAL A 161 19.38 -2.56 -3.74
N LYS A 162 18.20 -3.15 -3.91
CA LYS A 162 16.97 -2.42 -4.22
C LYS A 162 15.84 -2.89 -3.31
N ALA A 163 15.33 -1.98 -2.48
CA ALA A 163 14.15 -2.24 -1.66
C ALA A 163 12.92 -2.52 -2.52
N LEU A 164 12.10 -3.47 -2.09
CA LEU A 164 10.81 -3.84 -2.65
C LEU A 164 9.69 -3.49 -1.65
N ASP A 165 8.43 -3.80 -1.99
CA ASP A 165 7.28 -3.62 -1.08
C ASP A 165 7.44 -4.45 0.20
N SER A 166 8.04 -5.63 0.08
CA SER A 166 8.49 -6.49 1.19
C SER A 166 9.87 -7.04 0.83
N GLY A 167 10.88 -6.73 1.65
CA GLY A 167 12.27 -7.14 1.45
C GLY A 167 13.06 -6.33 0.42
N ALA A 168 14.16 -6.91 -0.09
CA ALA A 168 15.05 -6.29 -1.06
C ALA A 168 15.64 -7.30 -2.05
N MET A 169 15.99 -6.82 -3.24
CA MET A 169 16.82 -7.56 -4.20
C MET A 169 18.30 -7.26 -3.94
N TYR A 170 19.16 -8.24 -4.22
CA TYR A 170 20.62 -8.15 -4.09
C TYR A 170 21.30 -8.70 -5.34
N GLU A 171 22.38 -8.07 -5.79
CA GLU A 171 23.24 -8.62 -6.85
C GLU A 171 24.63 -7.99 -6.85
N PHE A 172 25.67 -8.82 -6.76
CA PHE A 172 27.03 -8.42 -7.08
C PHE A 172 27.16 -8.01 -8.55
N THR A 173 27.89 -6.93 -8.84
CA THR A 173 28.18 -6.54 -10.22
C THR A 173 29.15 -7.51 -10.87
N ARG A 174 28.99 -7.74 -12.18
CA ARG A 174 29.94 -8.54 -12.94
C ARG A 174 31.35 -7.98 -12.87
N LYS A 175 32.33 -8.88 -12.83
CA LYS A 175 33.72 -8.54 -13.12
C LYS A 175 33.84 -8.06 -14.57
N ARG A 176 34.75 -7.10 -14.80
CA ARG A 176 35.06 -6.62 -16.15
C ARG A 176 35.56 -7.79 -17.00
N LYS A 177 35.20 -7.82 -18.30
CA LYS A 177 35.77 -8.79 -19.24
C LYS A 177 37.25 -8.46 -19.38
N ASP A 178 38.11 -9.44 -19.09
CA ASP A 178 39.52 -9.39 -19.44
C ASP A 178 39.64 -9.29 -20.98
N PRO A 179 40.24 -8.22 -21.53
CA PRO A 179 40.40 -8.05 -22.98
C PRO A 179 41.09 -9.25 -23.64
N ASN A 180 41.96 -9.95 -22.90
CA ASN A 180 42.78 -11.04 -23.41
C ASN A 180 42.08 -12.42 -23.34
N LYS A 181 40.85 -12.52 -22.80
CA LYS A 181 40.09 -13.77 -22.74
C LYS A 181 38.92 -13.77 -23.71
N GLN A 182 38.83 -14.81 -24.55
CA GLN A 182 37.75 -14.96 -25.55
C GLN A 182 36.36 -15.05 -24.89
N LYS A 183 36.21 -15.88 -23.84
CA LYS A 183 34.94 -16.08 -23.10
C LYS A 183 34.91 -15.26 -21.80
N ARG A 184 33.74 -14.70 -21.48
CA ARG A 184 33.51 -14.05 -20.18
C ARG A 184 33.41 -15.12 -19.08
N PRO A 185 33.98 -14.88 -17.89
CA PRO A 185 33.79 -15.80 -16.76
C PRO A 185 32.32 -15.89 -16.36
N ARG A 186 31.89 -17.07 -15.86
CA ARG A 186 30.55 -17.25 -15.29
C ARG A 186 30.32 -16.25 -14.16
N HIS A 187 29.13 -15.69 -14.12
CA HIS A 187 28.77 -14.65 -13.16
C HIS A 187 28.37 -15.26 -11.81
N TRP A 188 28.96 -14.78 -10.72
CA TRP A 188 28.47 -14.98 -9.36
C TRP A 188 27.65 -13.75 -8.92
N PRO A 189 26.30 -13.84 -8.88
CA PRO A 189 25.46 -12.73 -8.45
C PRO A 189 25.45 -12.54 -6.92
N GLY A 190 25.98 -13.49 -6.15
CA GLY A 190 25.81 -13.54 -4.69
C GLY A 190 24.53 -14.29 -4.30
N ARG A 191 24.51 -14.81 -3.07
CA ARG A 191 23.32 -15.39 -2.44
C ARG A 191 23.10 -14.73 -1.10
N PHE A 192 22.04 -13.94 -0.98
CA PHE A 192 21.74 -13.12 0.19
C PHE A 192 20.37 -13.51 0.73
N LEU A 193 20.29 -13.85 2.00
CA LEU A 193 19.07 -14.32 2.64
C LEU A 193 18.73 -13.43 3.85
N ASP A 194 17.75 -12.56 3.67
CA ASP A 194 17.20 -11.75 4.77
C ASP A 194 16.12 -12.52 5.49
N LEU A 195 16.40 -12.95 6.72
CA LEU A 195 15.51 -13.80 7.50
C LEU A 195 14.25 -13.06 7.94
N SER A 196 14.27 -11.73 8.03
CA SER A 196 13.07 -10.93 8.29
C SER A 196 12.07 -11.05 7.13
N THR A 197 12.59 -10.96 5.90
CA THR A 197 11.81 -11.12 4.67
C THR A 197 11.26 -12.54 4.54
N LEU A 198 12.11 -13.57 4.70
CA LEU A 198 11.69 -14.97 4.59
C LEU A 198 10.64 -15.34 5.66
N THR A 199 10.85 -14.91 6.92
CA THR A 199 9.86 -15.08 7.99
C THR A 199 8.51 -14.45 7.63
N THR A 200 8.55 -13.24 7.06
CA THR A 200 7.33 -12.52 6.66
C THR A 200 6.62 -13.24 5.52
N ALA A 201 7.36 -13.75 4.55
CA ALA A 201 6.80 -14.50 3.42
C ALA A 201 6.13 -15.82 3.87
N LEU A 202 6.75 -16.56 4.80
CA LEU A 202 6.20 -17.83 5.32
C LEU A 202 5.02 -17.63 6.26
N THR A 203 5.00 -16.55 7.04
CA THR A 203 3.99 -16.35 8.09
C THR A 203 2.90 -15.33 7.75
N GLY A 204 3.09 -14.54 6.68
CA GLY A 204 2.16 -13.48 6.25
C GLY A 204 2.20 -12.20 7.08
N ARG A 205 3.11 -12.07 8.06
CA ARG A 205 3.24 -10.89 8.92
C ARG A 205 4.70 -10.59 9.26
N ALA A 206 5.03 -9.34 9.58
CA ALA A 206 6.37 -8.98 10.02
C ALA A 206 6.67 -9.48 11.45
N HIS A 207 7.89 -9.94 11.69
CA HIS A 207 8.38 -10.36 13.01
C HIS A 207 9.65 -9.59 13.37
N SER A 208 9.83 -9.31 14.66
CA SER A 208 11.19 -9.06 15.18
C SER A 208 11.95 -10.38 15.34
N LEU A 209 13.28 -10.33 15.39
CA LEU A 209 14.11 -11.52 15.58
C LEU A 209 13.66 -12.34 16.79
N ARG A 210 13.28 -11.68 17.89
CA ARG A 210 12.77 -12.32 19.10
C ARG A 210 11.45 -13.08 18.88
N ILE A 211 10.50 -12.49 18.15
CA ILE A 211 9.21 -13.13 17.87
C ILE A 211 9.40 -14.28 16.88
N ALA A 212 10.28 -14.11 15.88
CA ALA A 212 10.63 -15.16 14.93
C ALA A 212 11.29 -16.35 15.64
N ALA A 213 12.32 -16.10 16.46
CA ALA A 213 13.00 -17.09 17.29
C ALA A 213 12.02 -17.92 18.15
N LYS A 214 11.07 -17.25 18.82
CA LYS A 214 10.00 -17.93 19.58
C LYS A 214 9.07 -18.75 18.69
N THR A 215 8.67 -18.19 17.54
CA THR A 215 7.74 -18.84 16.60
C THR A 215 8.33 -20.12 16.02
N PHE A 216 9.61 -20.08 15.63
CA PHE A 216 10.32 -21.19 15.00
C PHE A 216 11.11 -22.07 15.99
N ARG A 217 11.03 -21.77 17.29
CA ARG A 217 11.65 -22.53 18.39
C ARG A 217 13.16 -22.73 18.19
N THR A 218 13.87 -21.63 17.98
CA THR A 218 15.34 -21.63 18.03
C THR A 218 15.82 -22.10 19.42
N ALA A 219 17.01 -22.71 19.49
CA ALA A 219 17.54 -23.24 20.74
C ALA A 219 17.73 -22.13 21.78
N HIS A 220 18.01 -20.92 21.31
CA HIS A 220 18.18 -19.74 22.14
C HIS A 220 17.15 -18.65 21.84
N SER A 221 16.80 -17.89 22.87
CA SER A 221 16.04 -16.65 22.74
C SER A 221 16.97 -15.45 22.62
N LYS A 222 16.51 -14.41 21.90
CA LYS A 222 17.14 -13.08 21.92
C LYS A 222 17.11 -12.52 23.35
N LEU A 223 18.25 -12.02 23.83
CA LEU A 223 18.36 -11.39 25.15
C LEU A 223 17.54 -10.09 25.19
N MET A 224 17.14 -9.66 26.38
CA MET A 224 16.44 -8.38 26.55
C MET A 224 17.30 -7.25 25.99
N ASP A 225 16.70 -6.45 25.11
CA ASP A 225 17.35 -5.30 24.49
C ASP A 225 17.88 -4.38 25.59
N LEU A 226 19.17 -4.03 25.49
CA LEU A 226 19.80 -3.13 26.43
C LEU A 226 19.50 -1.67 26.09
N GLY A 227 18.90 -1.39 24.93
CA GLY A 227 18.69 -0.07 24.36
C GLY A 227 19.82 0.30 23.40
N HIS A 228 19.45 0.82 22.24
CA HIS A 228 20.37 1.21 21.18
C HIS A 228 21.28 2.38 21.63
N GLY A 229 22.56 2.34 21.26
CA GLY A 229 23.51 3.42 21.58
C GLY A 229 24.03 3.48 23.02
N LYS A 230 23.60 2.59 23.92
CA LYS A 230 24.09 2.57 25.32
C LYS A 230 25.60 2.23 25.41
N PRO A 231 26.28 2.49 26.55
CA PRO A 231 27.70 2.20 26.70
C PRO A 231 28.06 0.75 26.35
N LEU A 232 29.19 0.55 25.66
CA LEU A 232 29.65 -0.79 25.25
C LEU A 232 30.13 -1.56 26.49
N THR A 233 29.24 -2.37 27.05
CA THR A 233 29.49 -3.23 28.21
C THR A 233 29.69 -4.68 27.76
N MET A 234 30.24 -5.53 28.64
CA MET A 234 30.30 -6.98 28.39
C MET A 234 28.92 -7.59 28.13
N ARG A 235 27.87 -7.06 28.78
CA ARG A 235 26.48 -7.46 28.55
C ARG A 235 26.01 -7.10 27.14
N TYR A 236 26.42 -5.93 26.62
CA TYR A 236 26.12 -5.51 25.24
C TYR A 236 26.79 -6.41 24.21
N LEU A 237 28.08 -6.74 24.40
CA LEU A 237 28.79 -7.64 23.50
C LEU A 237 28.20 -9.05 23.51
N ARG A 238 27.77 -9.54 24.68
CA ARG A 238 27.05 -10.81 24.79
C ARG A 238 25.69 -10.78 24.09
N TYR A 239 24.97 -9.65 24.17
CA TYR A 239 23.70 -9.45 23.47
C TYR A 239 23.90 -9.51 21.95
N LEU A 240 24.84 -8.76 21.39
CA LEU A 240 25.15 -8.77 19.96
C LEU A 240 25.58 -10.17 19.47
N ARG A 241 26.48 -10.84 20.20
CA ARG A 241 26.88 -12.22 19.87
C ARG A 241 25.68 -13.18 19.91
N ARG A 242 24.77 -13.00 20.86
CA ARG A 242 23.54 -13.81 20.97
C ARG A 242 22.61 -13.57 19.78
N ASP A 243 22.50 -12.34 19.28
CA ASP A 243 21.65 -12.03 18.13
C ASP A 243 22.14 -12.73 16.86
N VAL A 244 23.45 -12.78 16.62
CA VAL A 244 24.03 -13.52 15.49
C VAL A 244 23.85 -15.03 15.65
N LEU A 245 24.01 -15.56 16.88
CA LEU A 245 23.72 -16.97 17.18
C LEU A 245 22.24 -17.31 16.88
N VAL A 246 21.31 -16.52 17.38
CA VAL A 246 19.87 -16.72 17.16
C VAL A 246 19.51 -16.56 15.68
N THR A 247 20.18 -15.66 14.96
CA THR A 247 20.02 -15.51 13.50
C THR A 247 20.48 -16.76 12.77
N ALA A 248 21.62 -17.37 13.15
CA ALA A 248 22.08 -18.62 12.57
C ALA A 248 21.14 -19.79 12.89
N GLU A 249 20.65 -19.92 14.12
CA GLU A 249 19.65 -20.95 14.46
C GLU A 249 18.33 -20.76 13.73
N LEU A 250 17.91 -19.50 13.54
CA LEU A 250 16.69 -19.17 12.82
C LEU A 250 16.82 -19.50 11.33
N LEU A 251 18.01 -19.33 10.74
CA LEU A 251 18.28 -19.74 9.36
C LEU A 251 17.93 -21.22 9.17
N ASP A 252 18.50 -22.08 10.01
CA ASP A 252 18.28 -23.54 9.92
C ASP A 252 16.78 -23.86 10.04
N LYS A 253 16.09 -23.25 11.01
CA LYS A 253 14.66 -23.47 11.22
C LYS A 253 13.78 -22.95 10.08
N LEU A 254 14.16 -21.83 9.46
CA LEU A 254 13.44 -21.28 8.32
C LEU A 254 13.68 -22.08 7.05
N LEU A 255 14.89 -22.59 6.83
CA LEU A 255 15.19 -23.48 5.71
C LEU A 255 14.49 -24.83 5.88
N GLU A 256 14.51 -25.43 7.08
CA GLU A 256 13.73 -26.63 7.40
C GLU A 256 12.23 -26.44 7.11
N GLU A 257 11.66 -25.29 7.47
CA GLU A 257 10.26 -24.97 7.16
C GLU A 257 10.07 -24.74 5.64
N TYR A 258 10.99 -24.03 4.99
CA TYR A 258 10.92 -23.72 3.56
C TYR A 258 10.99 -24.97 2.68
N GLU A 259 11.84 -25.92 3.04
CA GLU A 259 11.99 -27.21 2.34
C GLU A 259 10.72 -28.06 2.36
N ARG A 260 9.80 -27.80 3.30
CA ARG A 260 8.47 -28.43 3.28
C ARG A 260 7.62 -27.93 2.12
N HIS A 261 7.97 -26.83 1.45
CA HIS A 261 7.22 -26.33 0.29
C HIS A 261 7.81 -26.94 -1.00
N PRO A 262 7.08 -27.83 -1.70
CA PRO A 262 7.59 -28.51 -2.91
C PRO A 262 7.52 -27.57 -4.14
N ILE A 263 8.28 -26.48 -4.09
CA ILE A 263 8.29 -25.43 -5.10
C ILE A 263 9.70 -25.20 -5.65
N ASP A 264 9.79 -24.95 -6.95
CA ASP A 264 11.04 -24.60 -7.63
C ASP A 264 11.30 -23.09 -7.51
N LEU A 265 11.73 -22.67 -6.32
CA LEU A 265 12.13 -21.30 -6.00
C LEU A 265 13.28 -21.36 -4.97
N ASP A 266 14.33 -20.54 -5.13
CA ASP A 266 15.35 -20.41 -4.08
C ASP A 266 14.81 -19.50 -2.96
N ALA A 267 15.01 -19.88 -1.70
CA ALA A 267 14.68 -19.08 -0.53
C ALA A 267 15.22 -17.64 -0.61
N ALA A 268 16.39 -17.44 -1.24
CA ALA A 268 16.99 -16.10 -1.46
C ALA A 268 16.21 -15.20 -2.44
N HIS A 269 15.27 -15.77 -3.19
CA HIS A 269 14.38 -15.07 -4.12
C HIS A 269 12.93 -15.00 -3.61
N VAL A 270 12.69 -15.40 -2.35
CA VAL A 270 11.40 -15.25 -1.68
C VAL A 270 11.31 -13.86 -1.06
N TYR A 271 10.56 -12.97 -1.72
CA TYR A 271 10.38 -11.58 -1.27
C TYR A 271 9.07 -11.37 -0.48
N SER A 272 8.06 -12.19 -0.74
CA SER A 272 6.75 -12.08 -0.11
C SER A 272 5.98 -13.40 -0.17
N ALA A 273 4.86 -13.46 0.55
CA ALA A 273 3.90 -14.54 0.46
C ALA A 273 3.41 -14.78 -0.99
N ALA A 274 3.30 -13.72 -1.79
CA ALA A 274 2.93 -13.83 -3.20
C ALA A 274 4.03 -14.49 -4.06
N SER A 275 5.32 -14.43 -3.67
CA SER A 275 6.36 -15.22 -4.33
C SER A 275 6.11 -16.72 -4.17
N ILE A 276 5.78 -17.16 -2.96
CA ILE A 276 5.45 -18.56 -2.65
C ILE A 276 4.17 -18.98 -3.38
N ALA A 277 3.12 -18.15 -3.36
CA ALA A 277 1.87 -18.46 -4.04
C ALA A 277 2.05 -18.66 -5.56
N LYS A 278 2.81 -17.77 -6.22
CA LYS A 278 3.13 -17.93 -7.66
C LYS A 278 3.98 -19.16 -7.94
N ALA A 279 4.92 -19.51 -7.05
CA ALA A 279 5.72 -20.71 -7.19
C ALA A 279 4.86 -21.98 -7.06
N TYR A 280 3.86 -21.98 -6.18
CA TYR A 280 2.86 -23.05 -6.12
C TYR A 280 1.99 -23.11 -7.37
N LEU A 281 1.51 -21.99 -7.91
CA LEU A 281 0.77 -21.99 -9.18
C LEU A 281 1.58 -22.62 -10.32
N LYS A 282 2.89 -22.30 -10.40
CA LYS A 282 3.81 -22.95 -11.34
C LYS A 282 3.96 -24.45 -11.03
N ALA A 283 4.10 -24.83 -9.75
CA ALA A 283 4.24 -26.23 -9.35
C ALA A 283 3.01 -27.08 -9.70
N PHE A 284 1.80 -26.51 -9.56
CA PHE A 284 0.52 -27.07 -9.98
C PHE A 284 0.40 -27.26 -11.51
N GLY A 285 1.31 -26.67 -12.29
CA GLY A 285 1.29 -26.74 -13.75
C GLY A 285 0.52 -25.61 -14.43
N PHE A 286 0.08 -24.57 -13.69
CA PHE A 286 -0.64 -23.45 -14.30
C PHE A 286 0.28 -22.60 -15.17
N THR A 287 -0.01 -22.59 -16.47
CA THR A 287 0.51 -21.60 -17.42
C THR A 287 -0.20 -20.26 -17.19
N PRO A 288 0.53 -19.12 -17.15
CA PRO A 288 -0.07 -17.81 -16.90
C PRO A 288 -1.25 -17.50 -17.85
N PRO A 289 -2.40 -17.01 -17.35
CA PRO A 289 -3.62 -16.85 -18.16
C PRO A 289 -3.45 -16.03 -19.44
N ARG A 290 -2.60 -14.98 -19.41
CA ARG A 290 -2.31 -14.13 -20.57
C ARG A 290 -1.63 -14.86 -21.73
N GLU A 291 -0.85 -15.90 -21.44
CA GLU A 291 -0.14 -16.68 -22.48
C GLU A 291 -1.09 -17.62 -23.23
N ARG A 292 -2.33 -17.74 -22.76
CA ARG A 292 -3.34 -18.67 -23.23
C ARG A 292 -4.72 -18.01 -23.27
N SER A 293 -4.73 -16.74 -23.71
CA SER A 293 -5.93 -15.95 -23.91
C SER A 293 -5.88 -15.21 -25.25
N SER A 294 -7.00 -15.15 -25.95
CA SER A 294 -7.21 -14.30 -27.13
C SER A 294 -7.76 -12.92 -26.78
N VAL A 295 -7.90 -12.62 -25.48
CA VAL A 295 -8.35 -11.32 -24.94
C VAL A 295 -7.43 -10.21 -25.43
N SER A 296 -8.03 -9.16 -25.99
CA SER A 296 -7.32 -7.99 -26.50
C SER A 296 -6.80 -7.08 -25.38
N ASP A 297 -5.76 -6.29 -25.68
CA ASP A 297 -5.27 -5.27 -24.75
C ASP A 297 -6.30 -4.18 -24.44
N THR A 298 -7.22 -3.91 -25.36
CA THR A 298 -8.39 -3.04 -25.13
C THR A 298 -9.30 -3.60 -24.04
N GLU A 299 -9.61 -4.90 -24.06
CA GLU A 299 -10.41 -5.55 -23.03
C GLU A 299 -9.68 -5.59 -21.68
N PHE A 300 -8.35 -5.80 -21.67
CA PHE A 300 -7.56 -5.60 -20.46
C PHE A 300 -7.62 -4.15 -19.95
N GLY A 301 -7.65 -3.17 -20.85
CA GLY A 301 -7.89 -1.76 -20.56
C GLY A 301 -9.24 -1.53 -19.89
N HIS A 302 -10.33 -2.09 -20.42
CA HIS A 302 -11.67 -2.01 -19.83
C HIS A 302 -11.72 -2.64 -18.43
N SER A 303 -11.13 -3.82 -18.25
CA SER A 303 -11.05 -4.47 -16.94
C SER A 303 -10.21 -3.69 -15.93
N MET A 304 -9.12 -3.05 -16.36
CA MET A 304 -8.34 -2.16 -15.51
C MET A 304 -9.10 -0.88 -15.16
N ALA A 305 -9.87 -0.31 -16.09
CA ALA A 305 -10.72 0.85 -15.85
C ALA A 305 -11.79 0.55 -14.78
N GLY A 306 -12.42 -0.63 -14.85
CA GLY A 306 -13.37 -1.13 -13.87
C GLY A 306 -12.76 -1.75 -12.60
N PHE A 307 -11.43 -1.72 -12.44
CA PHE A 307 -10.77 -2.31 -11.27
C PHE A 307 -10.70 -1.33 -10.08
N PHE A 308 -11.46 -1.68 -9.05
CA PHE A 308 -11.46 -1.00 -7.74
C PHE A 308 -11.12 -1.98 -6.62
N GLY A 309 -10.59 -1.47 -5.50
CA GLY A 309 -10.33 -2.27 -4.30
C GLY A 309 -11.60 -2.54 -3.48
N GLY A 310 -11.43 -3.01 -2.23
CA GLY A 310 -12.55 -3.20 -1.31
C GLY A 310 -13.30 -1.89 -0.99
N ARG A 311 -14.56 -2.02 -0.58
CA ARG A 311 -15.43 -0.91 -0.14
C ARG A 311 -15.08 -0.54 1.31
N ALA A 312 -14.75 0.72 1.57
CA ALA A 312 -14.49 1.21 2.92
C ALA A 312 -15.06 2.63 3.10
N GLU A 313 -16.03 2.78 3.99
CA GLU A 313 -16.80 4.00 4.18
C GLU A 313 -17.57 3.98 5.51
N ILE A 314 -18.09 5.14 5.91
CA ILE A 314 -18.91 5.31 7.11
C ILE A 314 -20.27 5.89 6.71
N HIS A 315 -21.31 5.54 7.45
CA HIS A 315 -22.66 6.04 7.23
C HIS A 315 -23.14 6.90 8.39
N ILE A 316 -22.70 6.63 9.63
CA ILE A 316 -22.97 7.48 10.79
C ILE A 316 -21.63 8.04 11.28
N ARG A 317 -21.52 9.37 11.41
CA ARG A 317 -20.29 10.06 11.78
C ARG A 317 -20.40 10.73 13.14
N ARG A 318 -19.37 10.59 13.98
CA ARG A 318 -19.24 11.28 15.28
C ARG A 318 -20.48 11.17 16.16
N GLU A 319 -21.13 10.01 16.15
CA GLU A 319 -22.23 9.67 17.04
C GLU A 319 -21.98 8.29 17.64
N LEU A 320 -22.34 8.14 18.92
CA LEU A 320 -22.31 6.86 19.60
C LEU A 320 -23.55 6.05 19.23
N VAL A 321 -23.33 4.87 18.66
CA VAL A 321 -24.43 3.95 18.31
C VAL A 321 -24.14 2.52 18.79
N PRO A 322 -25.14 1.80 19.31
CA PRO A 322 -25.01 0.37 19.58
C PRO A 322 -24.95 -0.39 18.25
N VAL A 323 -24.01 -1.33 18.13
CA VAL A 323 -23.78 -2.08 16.89
C VAL A 323 -23.59 -3.56 17.13
N THR A 324 -23.91 -4.37 16.13
CA THR A 324 -23.46 -5.75 15.97
C THR A 324 -22.49 -5.79 14.80
N TYR A 325 -21.31 -6.37 15.00
CA TYR A 325 -20.22 -6.37 14.03
C TYR A 325 -20.17 -7.70 13.25
N ALA A 326 -20.42 -7.62 11.94
CA ALA A 326 -20.43 -8.78 11.05
C ALA A 326 -19.28 -8.70 10.01
N ASP A 327 -18.73 -9.85 9.63
CA ASP A 327 -17.58 -9.99 8.72
C ASP A 327 -17.77 -11.16 7.74
N LEU A 328 -17.28 -10.99 6.51
CA LEU A 328 -17.32 -12.02 5.46
C LEU A 328 -16.11 -12.98 5.60
N GLU A 329 -16.37 -14.23 5.93
CA GLU A 329 -15.31 -15.22 6.16
C GLU A 329 -14.51 -15.52 4.89
N SER A 330 -13.20 -15.29 4.96
CA SER A 330 -12.25 -15.59 3.87
C SER A 330 -12.68 -14.99 2.53
N THR A 331 -13.13 -13.72 2.53
CA THR A 331 -13.86 -13.03 1.45
C THR A 331 -13.34 -13.34 0.04
N TYR A 332 -12.07 -13.04 -0.27
CA TYR A 332 -11.57 -13.21 -1.63
C TYR A 332 -11.47 -14.69 -2.05
N PRO A 333 -10.87 -15.61 -1.27
CA PRO A 333 -10.98 -17.06 -1.54
C PRO A 333 -12.41 -17.57 -1.75
N THR A 334 -13.36 -17.14 -0.91
CA THR A 334 -14.77 -17.55 -0.97
C THR A 334 -15.43 -17.05 -2.26
N LEU A 335 -15.25 -15.77 -2.61
CA LEU A 335 -15.83 -15.17 -3.81
C LEU A 335 -15.17 -15.66 -5.10
N PHE A 336 -13.90 -16.03 -5.06
CA PHE A 336 -13.23 -16.69 -6.17
C PHE A 336 -13.85 -18.06 -6.45
N THR A 337 -14.17 -18.79 -5.37
CA THR A 337 -14.84 -20.09 -5.41
C THR A 337 -16.29 -19.97 -5.90
N LEU A 338 -17.08 -19.06 -5.34
CA LEU A 338 -18.49 -18.86 -5.72
C LEU A 338 -18.65 -18.49 -7.19
N GLN A 339 -17.77 -17.61 -7.69
CA GLN A 339 -17.76 -17.25 -9.11
C GLN A 339 -17.14 -18.33 -10.00
N GLY A 340 -16.64 -19.44 -9.45
CA GLY A 340 -16.00 -20.53 -10.20
C GLY A 340 -14.76 -20.09 -10.98
N LEU A 341 -13.98 -19.15 -10.46
CA LEU A 341 -12.91 -18.49 -11.21
C LEU A 341 -11.70 -19.40 -11.47
N THR A 342 -11.59 -20.53 -10.76
CA THR A 342 -10.53 -21.52 -11.03
C THR A 342 -10.59 -22.02 -12.48
N ARG A 343 -11.78 -22.04 -13.10
CA ARG A 343 -11.93 -22.38 -14.54
C ARG A 343 -11.05 -21.52 -15.44
N PHE A 344 -10.90 -20.23 -15.15
CA PHE A 344 -10.03 -19.35 -15.94
C PHE A 344 -8.56 -19.61 -15.68
N LEU A 345 -8.17 -20.17 -14.54
CA LEU A 345 -6.79 -20.62 -14.30
C LEU A 345 -6.52 -21.96 -14.99
N ARG A 346 -7.52 -22.82 -15.12
CA ARG A 346 -7.46 -24.15 -15.76
C ARG A 346 -7.56 -24.13 -17.27
N ALA A 347 -8.26 -23.16 -17.84
CA ALA A 347 -8.65 -23.17 -19.25
C ALA A 347 -7.48 -23.49 -20.19
N ARG A 348 -7.75 -24.13 -21.32
CA ARG A 348 -6.78 -24.19 -22.42
C ARG A 348 -6.70 -22.84 -23.13
N GLU A 349 -7.84 -22.19 -23.29
CA GLU A 349 -7.98 -20.89 -23.92
C GLU A 349 -8.98 -20.02 -23.15
N ILE A 350 -8.73 -18.71 -23.10
CA ILE A 350 -9.68 -17.73 -22.58
C ILE A 350 -10.02 -16.76 -23.70
N ARG A 351 -11.30 -16.67 -24.03
CA ARG A 351 -11.81 -15.75 -25.05
C ARG A 351 -12.91 -14.87 -24.50
N THR A 352 -13.33 -13.91 -25.31
CA THR A 352 -14.46 -13.04 -25.03
C THR A 352 -15.59 -13.26 -26.03
N GLU A 353 -16.80 -12.93 -25.61
CA GLU A 353 -17.99 -12.89 -26.46
C GLU A 353 -18.89 -11.71 -26.10
N ASP A 354 -19.63 -11.21 -27.07
CA ASP A 354 -20.66 -10.19 -26.85
C ASP A 354 -21.85 -10.84 -26.14
N ALA A 355 -22.19 -10.33 -24.96
CA ALA A 355 -23.31 -10.78 -24.15
C ALA A 355 -24.30 -9.64 -23.85
N THR A 356 -24.30 -8.58 -24.67
CA THR A 356 -25.01 -7.32 -24.39
C THR A 356 -26.51 -7.53 -24.13
N GLU A 357 -27.21 -8.23 -25.02
CA GLU A 357 -28.67 -8.42 -24.88
C GLU A 357 -29.03 -9.39 -23.75
N GLU A 358 -28.25 -10.46 -23.56
CA GLU A 358 -28.43 -11.40 -22.44
C GLU A 358 -28.25 -10.67 -21.10
N VAL A 359 -27.20 -9.85 -20.98
CA VAL A 359 -26.89 -9.11 -19.76
C VAL A 359 -27.93 -8.01 -19.51
N ARG A 360 -28.42 -7.31 -20.55
CA ARG A 360 -29.52 -6.35 -20.40
C ARG A 360 -30.79 -7.02 -19.86
N ALA A 361 -31.15 -8.19 -20.39
CA ALA A 361 -32.30 -8.95 -19.92
C ALA A 361 -32.09 -9.42 -18.47
N PHE A 362 -30.93 -10.01 -18.17
CA PHE A 362 -30.59 -10.46 -16.84
C PHE A 362 -30.62 -9.32 -15.81
N VAL A 363 -29.98 -8.19 -16.10
CA VAL A 363 -29.96 -7.03 -15.19
C VAL A 363 -31.35 -6.42 -15.02
N ARG A 364 -32.21 -6.42 -16.05
CA ARG A 364 -33.59 -5.95 -15.93
C ARG A 364 -34.39 -6.81 -14.94
N ASP A 365 -34.23 -8.11 -14.99
CA ASP A 365 -35.09 -9.05 -14.28
C ASP A 365 -34.53 -9.52 -12.92
N ALA A 366 -33.24 -9.26 -12.63
CA ALA A 366 -32.59 -9.73 -11.40
C ALA A 366 -33.02 -8.95 -10.13
N GLU A 367 -33.35 -9.67 -9.06
CA GLU A 367 -33.69 -9.08 -7.75
C GLU A 367 -32.59 -9.36 -6.70
N PRO A 368 -32.50 -8.58 -5.61
CA PRO A 368 -31.48 -8.77 -4.56
C PRO A 368 -31.38 -10.20 -4.01
N GLU A 369 -32.52 -10.88 -3.84
CA GLU A 369 -32.62 -12.25 -3.31
C GLU A 369 -32.01 -13.30 -4.25
N ASP A 370 -31.96 -13.02 -5.55
CA ASP A 370 -31.34 -13.94 -6.51
C ASP A 370 -29.86 -14.12 -6.21
N PHE A 371 -29.19 -13.08 -5.72
CA PHE A 371 -27.76 -13.12 -5.42
C PHE A 371 -27.41 -13.87 -4.11
N LEU A 372 -28.43 -14.30 -3.35
CA LEU A 372 -28.26 -15.25 -2.24
C LEU A 372 -28.12 -16.71 -2.73
N LYS A 373 -28.32 -16.95 -4.04
CA LYS A 373 -28.23 -18.28 -4.66
C LYS A 373 -26.85 -18.49 -5.29
N PRO A 374 -26.08 -19.53 -4.90
CA PRO A 374 -24.71 -19.73 -5.38
C PRO A 374 -24.62 -19.97 -6.90
N GLU A 375 -25.64 -20.53 -7.53
CA GLU A 375 -25.67 -20.88 -8.96
C GLU A 375 -25.59 -19.68 -9.92
N ILE A 376 -25.90 -18.47 -9.45
CA ILE A 376 -25.86 -17.24 -10.28
C ILE A 376 -24.44 -16.70 -10.40
N TRP A 377 -23.61 -16.87 -9.37
CA TRP A 377 -22.30 -16.26 -9.25
C TRP A 377 -21.33 -16.57 -10.39
N PRO A 378 -21.29 -17.81 -10.96
CA PRO A 378 -20.46 -18.09 -12.12
C PRO A 378 -20.76 -17.23 -13.35
N GLY A 379 -22.00 -16.75 -13.50
CA GLY A 379 -22.43 -15.90 -14.62
C GLY A 379 -21.98 -14.44 -14.53
N LEU A 380 -21.41 -14.02 -13.39
CA LEU A 380 -21.04 -12.62 -13.15
C LEU A 380 -19.71 -12.19 -13.80
N THR A 381 -19.06 -13.07 -14.56
CA THR A 381 -17.75 -12.82 -15.19
C THR A 381 -17.86 -12.06 -16.51
N VAL A 382 -18.43 -10.86 -16.40
CA VAL A 382 -18.76 -9.95 -17.50
C VAL A 382 -18.27 -8.54 -17.17
N MET A 383 -17.66 -7.89 -18.16
CA MET A 383 -17.39 -6.45 -18.13
C MET A 383 -18.49 -5.70 -18.87
N VAL A 384 -18.99 -4.63 -18.27
CA VAL A 384 -20.12 -3.84 -18.77
C VAL A 384 -19.66 -2.43 -19.05
N GLU A 385 -19.98 -1.93 -20.23
CA GLU A 385 -19.90 -0.52 -20.58
C GLU A 385 -21.27 0.13 -20.29
N LEU A 386 -21.29 1.18 -19.48
CA LEU A 386 -22.51 1.89 -19.12
C LEU A 386 -22.41 3.41 -19.32
N GLU A 387 -23.55 4.01 -19.58
CA GLU A 387 -23.78 5.45 -19.37
C GLU A 387 -24.43 5.59 -18.00
N ALA A 388 -23.66 6.04 -17.02
CA ALA A 388 -24.14 6.13 -15.65
C ALA A 388 -25.12 7.31 -15.50
N ASP A 389 -26.24 7.08 -14.81
CA ASP A 389 -27.19 8.13 -14.45
C ASP A 389 -27.60 8.02 -12.97
N GLU A 390 -26.81 8.68 -12.13
CA GLU A 390 -26.88 8.60 -10.67
C GLU A 390 -26.77 7.17 -10.10
N ASP A 391 -26.19 6.25 -10.86
CA ASP A 391 -25.86 4.89 -10.43
C ASP A 391 -24.90 4.91 -9.23
N ILE A 392 -25.09 4.03 -8.25
CA ILE A 392 -24.21 3.92 -7.09
C ILE A 392 -23.04 3.00 -7.44
N LEU A 393 -21.90 3.60 -7.80
CA LEU A 393 -20.73 2.91 -8.32
C LEU A 393 -19.44 3.32 -7.57
N PRO A 394 -18.40 2.46 -7.54
CA PRO A 394 -17.10 2.87 -7.01
C PRO A 394 -16.44 3.91 -7.92
N VAL A 395 -16.26 5.13 -7.41
CA VAL A 395 -15.66 6.25 -8.14
C VAL A 395 -14.31 6.60 -7.53
N ARG A 396 -13.27 6.68 -8.36
CA ARG A 396 -11.95 7.19 -7.96
C ARG A 396 -11.82 8.64 -8.42
N THR A 397 -11.74 9.57 -7.48
CA THR A 397 -11.55 11.00 -7.81
C THR A 397 -10.89 11.75 -6.66
N ALA A 398 -10.53 13.01 -6.90
CA ALA A 398 -10.04 13.92 -5.89
C ALA A 398 -11.24 14.60 -5.17
N TYR A 399 -11.80 13.91 -4.16
CA TYR A 399 -12.96 14.41 -3.41
C TYR A 399 -12.67 15.68 -2.58
N GLY A 400 -11.43 15.88 -2.14
CA GLY A 400 -10.97 17.04 -1.37
C GLY A 400 -10.84 18.33 -2.20
N ARG A 401 -10.74 19.49 -1.54
CA ARG A 401 -10.38 20.75 -2.22
C ARG A 401 -8.91 20.70 -2.68
N ALA A 402 -8.59 21.45 -3.73
CA ALA A 402 -7.18 21.82 -3.95
C ALA A 402 -6.73 22.58 -2.69
N GLN A 403 -5.65 22.13 -2.05
CA GLN A 403 -4.96 23.08 -1.17
C GLN A 403 -4.53 24.24 -2.07
N PRO A 404 -4.76 25.50 -1.69
CA PRO A 404 -4.16 26.60 -2.42
C PRO A 404 -2.64 26.33 -2.49
N PRO A 405 -1.99 26.56 -3.64
CA PRO A 405 -0.54 26.43 -3.72
C PRO A 405 0.05 27.28 -2.59
N ALA A 406 0.99 26.71 -1.85
CA ALA A 406 1.62 27.37 -0.71
C ALA A 406 2.42 28.65 -1.11
N THR A 407 2.47 29.00 -2.40
CA THR A 407 3.17 30.17 -2.94
C THR A 407 2.36 30.85 -4.05
N PRO A 408 2.41 32.20 -4.17
CA PRO A 408 2.02 32.90 -5.39
C PRO A 408 2.84 32.42 -6.60
N ALA A 409 2.27 32.52 -7.80
CA ALA A 409 2.90 32.09 -9.04
C ALA A 409 4.32 32.67 -9.21
N SER A 410 5.30 31.79 -9.44
CA SER A 410 6.68 32.14 -9.77
C SER A 410 6.76 33.01 -11.03
N ALA A 411 7.73 33.92 -11.07
CA ALA A 411 7.98 34.84 -12.17
C ALA A 411 8.16 34.12 -13.54
N PRO A 412 7.89 34.79 -14.67
CA PRO A 412 8.02 34.18 -16.00
C PRO A 412 9.48 33.81 -16.28
N GLY A 413 9.80 32.51 -16.38
CA GLY A 413 11.12 32.03 -16.78
C GLY A 413 11.66 30.82 -16.00
N GLU A 414 11.08 30.48 -14.85
CA GLU A 414 11.45 29.27 -14.11
C GLU A 414 10.77 28.02 -14.69
N ALA A 415 11.52 26.92 -14.77
CA ALA A 415 10.97 25.61 -15.13
C ALA A 415 9.81 25.25 -14.16
N PRO A 416 8.67 24.74 -14.65
CA PRO A 416 7.52 24.46 -13.78
C PRO A 416 7.93 23.50 -12.66
N ARG A 417 7.87 23.99 -11.40
CA ARG A 417 7.95 23.12 -10.21
C ARG A 417 6.87 22.03 -10.36
N ARG A 418 7.23 20.76 -10.11
CA ARG A 418 6.32 19.61 -10.28
C ARG A 418 5.00 19.89 -9.55
N LYS A 419 3.88 19.75 -10.27
CA LYS A 419 2.52 20.08 -9.81
C LYS A 419 2.12 19.20 -8.63
N GLU A 420 1.66 19.79 -7.52
CA GLU A 420 1.04 19.05 -6.41
C GLU A 420 -0.26 18.41 -6.88
N THR A 421 -0.22 17.12 -7.23
CA THR A 421 -1.40 16.39 -7.70
C THR A 421 -2.28 16.02 -6.50
N LYS A 422 -3.58 16.32 -6.51
CA LYS A 422 -4.49 15.91 -5.41
C LYS A 422 -4.45 14.40 -5.17
N ALA A 423 -4.45 13.97 -3.90
CA ALA A 423 -4.63 12.56 -3.57
C ALA A 423 -6.04 12.11 -3.99
N ARG A 424 -6.11 11.06 -4.81
CA ARG A 424 -7.38 10.45 -5.24
C ARG A 424 -7.76 9.34 -4.26
N SER A 425 -9.03 9.31 -3.88
CA SER A 425 -9.60 8.24 -3.05
C SER A 425 -10.77 7.58 -3.80
N ILE A 426 -11.22 6.44 -3.29
CA ILE A 426 -12.33 5.68 -3.85
C ILE A 426 -13.52 5.78 -2.87
N GLY A 427 -14.67 6.21 -3.38
CA GLY A 427 -15.96 6.17 -2.68
C GLY A 427 -17.02 5.48 -3.52
N VAL A 428 -17.97 4.79 -2.88
CA VAL A 428 -19.13 4.22 -3.58
C VAL A 428 -20.20 5.30 -3.62
N ASN A 429 -20.32 5.99 -4.76
CA ASN A 429 -21.03 7.25 -4.89
C ASN A 429 -22.03 7.21 -6.06
N ARG A 430 -23.01 8.12 -6.03
CA ARG A 430 -23.88 8.36 -7.19
C ARG A 430 -23.05 8.95 -8.31
N LEU A 431 -23.01 8.31 -9.47
CA LEU A 431 -22.23 8.70 -10.63
C LEU A 431 -23.16 9.03 -11.80
N SER A 432 -22.97 10.18 -12.43
CA SER A 432 -23.54 10.46 -13.76
C SER A 432 -22.42 10.72 -14.78
N THR A 433 -22.55 10.16 -15.98
CA THR A 433 -21.60 10.35 -17.09
C THR A 433 -22.30 11.03 -18.27
N PRO A 434 -22.58 12.35 -18.19
CA PRO A 434 -23.27 13.07 -19.26
C PRO A 434 -22.48 13.09 -20.59
N ARG A 435 -21.18 12.75 -20.52
CA ARG A 435 -20.27 12.65 -21.66
C ARG A 435 -19.54 11.30 -21.64
N GLY A 436 -20.00 10.39 -22.48
CA GLY A 436 -19.33 9.11 -22.70
C GLY A 436 -19.79 8.01 -21.75
N THR A 437 -19.00 6.95 -21.70
CA THR A 437 -19.30 5.70 -21.00
C THR A 437 -18.17 5.34 -20.04
N VAL A 438 -18.46 4.41 -19.14
CA VAL A 438 -17.51 3.88 -18.15
C VAL A 438 -17.63 2.36 -18.11
N HIS A 439 -16.55 1.68 -17.72
CA HIS A 439 -16.50 0.22 -17.65
C HIS A 439 -16.49 -0.27 -16.20
N TYR A 440 -17.34 -1.24 -15.89
CA TYR A 440 -17.42 -1.89 -14.58
C TYR A 440 -17.65 -3.39 -14.73
N ALA A 441 -17.29 -4.16 -13.71
CA ALA A 441 -17.71 -5.56 -13.66
C ALA A 441 -19.24 -5.63 -13.42
N LEU A 442 -19.90 -6.65 -13.96
CA LEU A 442 -21.35 -6.83 -13.80
C LEU A 442 -21.81 -6.82 -12.34
N ALA A 443 -21.01 -7.38 -11.42
CA ALA A 443 -21.32 -7.34 -9.99
C ALA A 443 -21.43 -5.92 -9.40
N ASP A 444 -20.68 -4.92 -9.90
CA ASP A 444 -20.83 -3.53 -9.48
C ASP A 444 -22.12 -2.89 -10.04
N VAL A 445 -22.51 -3.26 -11.25
CA VAL A 445 -23.77 -2.81 -11.88
C VAL A 445 -24.98 -3.36 -11.12
N LEU A 446 -24.92 -4.63 -10.73
CA LEU A 446 -25.94 -5.28 -9.91
C LEU A 446 -25.99 -4.69 -8.50
N ALA A 447 -24.84 -4.36 -7.91
CA ALA A 447 -24.78 -3.65 -6.63
C ALA A 447 -25.48 -2.28 -6.72
N SER A 448 -25.26 -1.53 -7.82
CA SER A 448 -26.00 -0.29 -8.08
C SER A 448 -27.50 -0.53 -8.18
N LYS A 449 -27.94 -1.55 -8.93
CA LYS A 449 -29.37 -1.90 -9.05
C LYS A 449 -29.97 -2.23 -7.68
N SER A 450 -29.36 -3.10 -6.88
CA SER A 450 -29.86 -3.49 -5.55
C SER A 450 -29.96 -2.30 -4.58
N LEU A 451 -29.03 -1.34 -4.67
CA LEU A 451 -29.04 -0.17 -3.79
C LEU A 451 -29.98 0.95 -4.25
N THR A 452 -30.28 1.04 -5.55
CA THR A 452 -31.06 2.16 -6.12
C THR A 452 -32.45 1.78 -6.58
N GLY A 453 -32.70 0.50 -6.86
CA GLY A 453 -33.89 0.01 -7.58
C GLY A 453 -33.98 0.49 -9.04
N ARG A 454 -32.97 1.22 -9.55
CA ARG A 454 -32.97 1.76 -10.91
C ARG A 454 -32.25 0.82 -11.88
N LEU A 455 -32.72 0.79 -13.12
CA LEU A 455 -32.11 0.00 -14.19
C LEU A 455 -30.93 0.77 -14.83
N PRO A 456 -29.67 0.29 -14.70
CA PRO A 456 -28.52 0.98 -15.28
C PRO A 456 -28.53 0.95 -16.82
N ALA A 457 -28.07 2.02 -17.47
CA ALA A 457 -28.07 2.12 -18.93
C ALA A 457 -26.84 1.44 -19.57
N ILE A 458 -26.96 0.13 -19.79
CA ILE A 458 -25.92 -0.72 -20.38
C ILE A 458 -25.81 -0.48 -21.89
N LYS A 459 -24.61 -0.13 -22.38
CA LYS A 459 -24.31 0.09 -23.81
C LYS A 459 -23.78 -1.16 -24.49
N SER A 460 -22.84 -1.85 -23.86
CA SER A 460 -22.27 -3.11 -24.32
C SER A 460 -21.89 -3.99 -23.12
N ALA A 461 -21.83 -5.31 -23.32
CA ALA A 461 -21.33 -6.24 -22.31
C ALA A 461 -20.46 -7.33 -22.94
N THR A 462 -19.29 -7.55 -22.34
CA THR A 462 -18.29 -8.53 -22.79
C THR A 462 -18.16 -9.63 -21.76
N ARG A 463 -18.57 -10.85 -22.12
CA ARG A 463 -18.42 -12.04 -21.29
C ARG A 463 -17.09 -12.70 -21.52
N TYR A 464 -16.45 -13.14 -20.44
CA TYR A 464 -15.22 -13.92 -20.48
C TYR A 464 -15.54 -15.40 -20.38
N VAL A 465 -15.02 -16.19 -21.32
CA VAL A 465 -15.29 -17.63 -21.45
C VAL A 465 -13.98 -18.41 -21.31
N ALA A 466 -14.01 -19.43 -20.46
CA ALA A 466 -12.91 -20.39 -20.30
C ALA A 466 -13.22 -21.64 -21.11
N GLU A 467 -12.33 -22.00 -22.04
CA GLU A 467 -12.51 -23.16 -22.92
C GLU A 467 -11.48 -24.26 -22.69
N GLY A 468 -11.98 -25.50 -22.57
CA GLY A 468 -11.15 -26.67 -22.34
C GLY A 468 -10.36 -26.62 -21.04
N VAL A 469 -9.40 -27.53 -20.91
CA VAL A 469 -8.45 -27.60 -19.78
C VAL A 469 -7.05 -27.69 -20.36
N GLN A 470 -6.10 -26.93 -19.81
CA GLN A 470 -4.70 -26.99 -20.23
C GLN A 470 -4.05 -28.32 -19.82
N GLU A 471 -3.02 -28.72 -20.56
CA GLU A 471 -2.20 -29.88 -20.23
C GLU A 471 -1.23 -29.58 -19.08
N GLY A 472 -0.76 -30.62 -18.39
CA GLY A 472 0.30 -30.50 -17.37
C GLY A 472 -0.15 -30.10 -15.97
N LEU A 473 -1.46 -29.91 -15.73
CA LEU A 473 -1.99 -29.76 -14.38
C LEU A 473 -1.72 -31.02 -13.56
N ARG A 474 -1.27 -30.84 -12.31
CA ARG A 474 -0.96 -31.96 -11.41
C ARG A 474 -1.20 -31.62 -9.94
N PRO A 475 -1.60 -32.59 -9.11
CA PRO A 475 -1.68 -32.40 -7.67
C PRO A 475 -0.35 -31.97 -7.06
N VAL A 476 -0.41 -31.06 -6.07
CA VAL A 476 0.75 -30.68 -5.26
C VAL A 476 0.31 -30.58 -3.81
N SER A 477 1.12 -31.15 -2.91
CA SER A 477 0.90 -31.01 -1.47
C SER A 477 1.41 -29.67 -0.97
N LEU A 478 0.51 -28.77 -0.56
CA LEU A 478 0.89 -27.54 0.13
C LEU A 478 1.61 -27.89 1.42
N ARG A 479 2.80 -27.30 1.59
CA ARG A 479 3.71 -27.58 2.71
C ARG A 479 4.01 -29.08 2.86
N SER A 480 4.00 -29.84 1.76
CA SER A 480 4.20 -31.30 1.70
C SER A 480 3.22 -32.12 2.55
N GLU A 481 2.12 -31.52 3.00
CA GLU A 481 1.19 -32.14 3.95
C GLU A 481 -0.24 -32.15 3.42
N VAL A 482 -0.67 -31.07 2.76
CA VAL A 482 -2.07 -30.88 2.34
C VAL A 482 -2.18 -31.05 0.83
N PRO A 483 -2.65 -32.20 0.33
CA PRO A 483 -2.80 -32.41 -1.10
C PRO A 483 -3.85 -31.46 -1.67
N ILE A 484 -3.50 -30.74 -2.73
CA ILE A 484 -4.41 -29.91 -3.50
C ILE A 484 -4.33 -30.36 -4.95
N ASP A 485 -5.47 -30.69 -5.55
CA ASP A 485 -5.56 -31.05 -6.95
C ASP A 485 -6.09 -29.87 -7.77
N PRO A 486 -5.26 -29.21 -8.59
CA PRO A 486 -5.69 -28.11 -9.43
C PRO A 486 -6.56 -28.56 -10.60
N GLY A 487 -6.79 -29.85 -10.85
CA GLY A 487 -7.71 -30.40 -11.84
C GLY A 487 -9.12 -30.66 -11.30
N GLU A 488 -9.29 -30.81 -9.99
CA GLU A 488 -10.57 -31.14 -9.35
C GLU A 488 -11.19 -29.94 -8.62
N GLY A 489 -12.51 -29.75 -8.68
CA GLY A 489 -13.23 -28.76 -7.84
C GLY A 489 -12.73 -27.30 -7.97
N GLU A 490 -12.85 -26.49 -6.91
CA GLU A 490 -12.30 -25.12 -6.88
C GLU A 490 -11.00 -25.07 -6.06
N LEU A 491 -9.97 -24.37 -6.58
CA LEU A 491 -8.62 -24.40 -6.00
C LEU A 491 -8.60 -23.87 -4.56
N PHE A 492 -9.18 -22.69 -4.33
CA PHE A 492 -9.14 -22.07 -3.01
C PHE A 492 -10.16 -22.68 -2.05
N LYS A 493 -11.21 -23.34 -2.55
CA LYS A 493 -12.11 -24.16 -1.72
C LYS A 493 -11.35 -25.25 -0.99
N GLN A 494 -10.57 -26.05 -1.72
CA GLN A 494 -9.76 -27.13 -1.14
C GLN A 494 -8.81 -26.60 -0.05
N VAL A 495 -8.18 -25.43 -0.29
CA VAL A 495 -7.24 -24.82 0.68
C VAL A 495 -7.95 -24.36 1.95
N VAL A 496 -9.12 -23.74 1.83
CA VAL A 496 -9.88 -23.25 3.00
C VAL A 496 -10.46 -24.41 3.79
N GLU A 497 -10.99 -25.44 3.13
CA GLU A 497 -11.48 -26.67 3.79
C GLU A 497 -10.35 -27.40 4.51
N ALA A 498 -9.18 -27.54 3.89
CA ALA A 498 -8.02 -28.11 4.55
C ALA A 498 -7.58 -27.29 5.77
N ARG A 499 -7.72 -25.95 5.72
CA ARG A 499 -7.44 -25.08 6.87
C ARG A 499 -8.45 -25.30 7.99
N GLN A 500 -9.71 -25.57 7.69
CA GLN A 500 -10.74 -25.92 8.67
C GLN A 500 -10.41 -27.25 9.35
N ASP A 501 -10.03 -28.28 8.57
CA ASP A 501 -9.61 -29.59 9.11
C ASP A 501 -8.42 -29.46 10.05
N VAL A 502 -7.40 -28.70 9.63
CA VAL A 502 -6.22 -28.42 10.45
C VAL A 502 -6.63 -27.77 11.78
N ARG A 503 -7.57 -26.82 11.77
CA ARG A 503 -8.04 -26.14 12.99
C ARG A 503 -8.79 -27.09 13.92
N ALA A 504 -9.59 -28.00 13.36
CA ALA A 504 -10.37 -28.98 14.11
C ALA A 504 -9.48 -30.11 14.68
N ASP A 505 -8.34 -30.41 14.05
CA ASP A 505 -7.46 -31.50 14.50
C ASP A 505 -6.72 -31.15 15.81
N LYS A 506 -7.28 -31.59 16.93
CA LYS A 506 -6.68 -31.44 18.26
C LYS A 506 -5.49 -32.38 18.52
N ARG A 507 -5.23 -33.36 17.64
CA ARG A 507 -4.10 -34.29 17.77
C ARG A 507 -2.78 -33.63 17.36
N VAL A 508 -2.85 -32.61 16.51
CA VAL A 508 -1.68 -31.83 16.09
C VAL A 508 -1.33 -30.82 17.20
N PRO A 509 -0.06 -30.75 17.65
CA PRO A 509 0.36 -29.77 18.66
C PRO A 509 -0.03 -28.34 18.28
N PRO A 510 -0.45 -27.47 19.24
CA PRO A 510 -0.99 -26.15 18.94
C PRO A 510 -0.12 -25.28 18.03
N LEU A 511 1.20 -25.34 18.21
CA LEU A 511 2.17 -24.56 17.41
C LEU A 511 2.28 -25.08 15.97
N GLU A 512 2.31 -26.40 15.77
CA GLU A 512 2.34 -27.00 14.43
C GLU A 512 1.01 -26.75 13.71
N ARG A 513 -0.12 -26.87 14.43
CA ARG A 513 -1.45 -26.52 13.93
C ARG A 513 -1.52 -25.05 13.51
N GLU A 514 -0.90 -24.16 14.29
CA GLU A 514 -0.81 -22.74 13.98
C GLU A 514 0.04 -22.47 12.73
N ALA A 515 1.18 -23.13 12.57
CA ALA A 515 2.02 -23.02 11.38
C ALA A 515 1.26 -23.48 10.11
N ARG A 516 0.62 -24.66 10.17
CA ARG A 516 -0.21 -25.22 9.08
C ARG A 516 -1.31 -24.26 8.64
N GLN A 517 -2.15 -23.80 9.58
CA GLN A 517 -3.26 -22.91 9.23
C GLN A 517 -2.77 -21.57 8.67
N ARG A 518 -1.61 -21.07 9.11
CA ARG A 518 -1.03 -19.81 8.62
C ARG A 518 -0.48 -19.96 7.21
N SER A 519 0.19 -21.07 6.90
CA SER A 519 0.70 -21.35 5.55
C SER A 519 -0.46 -21.41 4.54
N LEU A 520 -1.53 -22.13 4.87
CA LEU A 520 -2.74 -22.21 4.03
C LEU A 520 -3.42 -20.85 3.84
N LYS A 521 -3.62 -20.08 4.93
CA LYS A 521 -4.20 -18.71 4.87
C LYS A 521 -3.34 -17.78 4.02
N THR A 522 -2.02 -17.88 4.15
CA THR A 522 -1.07 -17.04 3.43
C THR A 522 -1.10 -17.34 1.92
N PHE A 523 -1.15 -18.63 1.55
CA PHE A 523 -1.33 -19.05 0.16
C PHE A 523 -2.66 -18.57 -0.41
N SER A 524 -3.78 -18.82 0.28
CA SER A 524 -5.12 -18.46 -0.22
C SER A 524 -5.25 -16.96 -0.47
N ASN A 525 -4.86 -16.12 0.51
CA ASN A 525 -5.03 -14.67 0.41
C ASN A 525 -4.06 -14.04 -0.62
N SER A 526 -2.86 -14.60 -0.76
CA SER A 526 -1.88 -14.08 -1.70
C SER A 526 -2.15 -14.54 -3.14
N GLY A 527 -2.78 -15.71 -3.30
CA GLY A 527 -3.08 -16.31 -4.60
C GLY A 527 -4.43 -15.91 -5.19
N SER A 528 -5.43 -15.54 -4.39
CA SER A 528 -6.81 -15.42 -4.86
C SER A 528 -7.15 -14.13 -5.61
N TYR A 529 -6.42 -13.03 -5.41
CA TYR A 529 -6.76 -11.78 -6.12
C TYR A 529 -5.53 -10.95 -6.53
N GLY A 530 -4.63 -10.62 -5.59
CA GLY A 530 -3.66 -9.52 -5.77
C GLY A 530 -2.64 -9.76 -6.89
N ILE A 531 -2.33 -11.02 -7.19
CA ILE A 531 -1.42 -11.40 -8.27
C ILE A 531 -1.98 -11.08 -9.66
N PHE A 532 -3.30 -11.07 -9.82
CA PHE A 532 -3.97 -10.83 -11.11
C PHE A 532 -3.98 -9.34 -11.50
N ALA A 533 -3.77 -8.42 -10.55
CA ALA A 533 -3.58 -6.99 -10.81
C ALA A 533 -2.13 -6.51 -10.55
N GLN A 534 -1.15 -7.44 -10.50
CA GLN A 534 0.23 -7.11 -10.20
C GLN A 534 0.89 -6.33 -11.34
N PHE A 535 1.31 -5.09 -11.06
CA PHE A 535 2.22 -4.31 -11.90
C PHE A 535 3.52 -3.98 -11.15
N THR A 536 4.62 -3.98 -11.89
CA THR A 536 5.95 -3.62 -11.39
C THR A 536 6.41 -2.35 -12.10
N ARG A 537 6.42 -1.23 -11.37
CA ARG A 537 6.93 0.05 -11.87
C ARG A 537 8.45 0.00 -12.00
N LYS A 538 8.96 0.34 -13.17
CA LYS A 538 10.40 0.56 -13.40
C LYS A 538 10.80 1.88 -12.74
N ALA A 539 12.05 1.98 -12.31
CA ALA A 539 12.54 3.25 -11.80
C ALA A 539 12.60 4.30 -12.92
N PRO A 540 12.48 5.59 -12.58
CA PRO A 540 12.57 6.68 -13.53
C PRO A 540 13.88 6.66 -14.32
N GLY A 541 13.80 6.94 -15.61
CA GLY A 541 14.94 7.03 -16.52
C GLY A 541 14.57 7.83 -17.78
N LYS A 542 15.26 7.55 -18.89
CA LYS A 542 14.88 8.10 -20.20
C LYS A 542 13.44 7.68 -20.52
N GLU A 543 12.65 8.63 -21.00
CA GLU A 543 11.30 8.36 -21.47
C GLU A 543 11.29 7.23 -22.51
N ARG A 544 10.32 6.33 -22.37
CA ARG A 544 10.09 5.21 -23.27
C ARG A 544 8.68 5.32 -23.81
N ALA A 545 8.54 5.06 -25.11
CA ALA A 545 7.24 4.97 -25.74
C ALA A 545 6.45 3.80 -25.13
N VAL A 546 5.21 4.07 -24.79
CA VAL A 546 4.25 3.10 -24.27
C VAL A 546 2.93 3.29 -24.98
N GLU A 547 2.20 2.20 -25.09
CA GLU A 547 0.81 2.20 -25.54
C GLU A 547 -0.08 1.94 -24.32
N LEU A 548 -1.11 2.77 -24.18
CA LEU A 548 -2.03 2.74 -23.06
C LEU A 548 -3.42 2.34 -23.54
N PHE A 549 -4.05 1.44 -22.78
CA PHE A 549 -5.42 0.98 -22.99
C PHE A 549 -6.22 1.21 -21.71
N CYS A 550 -7.36 1.87 -21.83
CA CYS A 550 -8.30 2.14 -20.73
C CYS A 550 -9.73 2.16 -21.30
N ASP A 551 -10.50 3.22 -21.12
CA ASP A 551 -11.72 3.49 -21.91
C ASP A 551 -11.39 3.96 -23.35
N ARG A 552 -10.10 4.17 -23.63
CA ARG A 552 -9.53 4.57 -24.92
C ARG A 552 -8.11 4.07 -25.08
N GLN A 553 -7.58 4.17 -26.30
CA GLN A 553 -6.23 3.77 -26.67
C GLN A 553 -5.42 4.97 -27.17
N PHE A 554 -4.19 5.13 -26.67
CA PHE A 554 -3.26 6.15 -27.16
C PHE A 554 -1.80 5.83 -26.80
N GLU A 555 -0.88 6.40 -27.58
CA GLU A 555 0.56 6.33 -27.31
C GLU A 555 1.03 7.53 -26.48
N THR A 556 1.97 7.29 -25.57
CA THR A 556 2.66 8.35 -24.82
C THR A 556 4.07 7.92 -24.44
N ALA A 557 4.83 8.79 -23.79
CA ALA A 557 6.19 8.51 -23.34
C ALA A 557 6.31 8.63 -21.82
N LEU A 558 6.85 7.61 -21.16
CA LEU A 558 6.97 7.57 -19.70
C LEU A 558 8.42 7.37 -19.26
N ALA A 559 8.85 8.17 -18.28
CA ALA A 559 10.15 8.00 -17.62
C ALA A 559 10.21 6.73 -16.76
N ALA A 560 9.08 6.30 -16.20
CA ALA A 560 8.97 5.18 -15.25
C ALA A 560 7.81 4.24 -15.65
N PRO A 561 7.92 3.51 -16.78
CA PRO A 561 6.86 2.62 -17.25
C PRO A 561 6.66 1.44 -16.29
N GLU A 562 5.48 0.81 -16.36
CA GLU A 562 5.12 -0.33 -15.54
C GLU A 562 4.97 -1.58 -16.39
N GLU A 563 5.33 -2.73 -15.84
CA GLU A 563 5.17 -4.01 -16.52
C GLU A 563 4.25 -4.93 -15.71
N PRO A 564 3.30 -5.63 -16.35
CA PRO A 564 2.47 -6.62 -15.68
C PRO A 564 3.32 -7.77 -15.13
N GLY A 565 2.94 -8.28 -13.96
CA GLY A 565 3.53 -9.49 -13.38
C GLY A 565 3.17 -10.74 -14.18
N PRO A 566 3.85 -11.89 -13.93
CA PRO A 566 3.66 -13.11 -14.72
C PRO A 566 2.21 -13.58 -14.79
N TYR A 567 1.52 -13.65 -13.65
CA TYR A 567 0.10 -14.05 -13.55
C TYR A 567 -0.87 -12.86 -13.59
N CYS A 568 -0.44 -11.66 -13.98
CA CYS A 568 -1.36 -10.53 -14.10
C CYS A 568 -2.42 -10.85 -15.16
N PHE A 569 -3.69 -10.78 -14.78
CA PHE A 569 -4.85 -10.98 -15.66
C PHE A 569 -6.00 -10.13 -15.09
N PRO A 570 -6.08 -8.84 -15.47
CA PRO A 570 -6.98 -7.86 -14.86
C PRO A 570 -8.45 -8.27 -14.68
N PRO A 571 -9.10 -9.01 -15.60
CA PRO A 571 -10.50 -9.42 -15.44
C PRO A 571 -10.76 -10.17 -14.12
N LEU A 572 -9.89 -11.12 -13.75
CA LEU A 572 -10.03 -11.88 -12.51
C LEU A 572 -9.92 -10.99 -11.26
N ALA A 573 -9.06 -9.97 -11.30
CA ALA A 573 -8.95 -9.01 -10.21
C ALA A 573 -10.20 -8.14 -10.09
N ALA A 574 -10.77 -7.69 -11.21
CA ALA A 574 -12.00 -6.89 -11.25
C ALA A 574 -13.22 -7.68 -10.75
N PHE A 575 -13.41 -8.91 -11.24
CA PHE A 575 -14.53 -9.77 -10.82
C PHE A 575 -14.48 -10.10 -9.33
N SER A 576 -13.29 -10.46 -8.82
CA SER A 576 -13.13 -10.81 -7.40
C SER A 576 -13.44 -9.65 -6.46
N THR A 577 -13.02 -8.42 -6.78
CA THR A 577 -13.28 -7.26 -5.91
C THR A 577 -14.70 -6.71 -6.08
N ALA A 578 -15.28 -6.78 -7.27
CA ALA A 578 -16.66 -6.37 -7.52
C ALA A 578 -17.67 -7.28 -6.81
N ALA A 579 -17.42 -8.59 -6.80
CA ALA A 579 -18.18 -9.56 -6.02
C ALA A 579 -18.22 -9.22 -4.51
N ALA A 580 -17.10 -8.74 -3.95
CA ALA A 580 -17.05 -8.34 -2.54
C ALA A 580 -17.89 -7.09 -2.27
N ARG A 581 -17.88 -6.14 -3.21
CA ARG A 581 -18.72 -4.95 -3.12
C ARG A 581 -20.21 -5.28 -3.27
N LEU A 582 -20.56 -6.25 -4.12
CA LEU A 582 -21.93 -6.77 -4.25
C LEU A 582 -22.43 -7.36 -2.93
N LEU A 583 -21.66 -8.23 -2.26
CA LEU A 583 -22.09 -8.77 -0.95
C LEU A 583 -22.36 -7.69 0.09
N LEU A 584 -21.49 -6.67 0.19
CA LEU A 584 -21.71 -5.56 1.12
C LEU A 584 -22.90 -4.68 0.69
N ALA A 585 -23.17 -4.55 -0.60
CA ALA A 585 -24.35 -3.85 -1.11
C ALA A 585 -25.64 -4.61 -0.79
N LEU A 586 -25.64 -5.94 -0.89
CA LEU A 586 -26.77 -6.79 -0.47
C LEU A 586 -27.01 -6.70 1.03
N LEU A 587 -25.94 -6.73 1.84
CA LEU A 587 -26.08 -6.57 3.29
C LEU A 587 -26.66 -5.19 3.65
N GLU A 588 -26.19 -4.13 3.00
CA GLU A 588 -26.79 -2.79 3.16
C GLU A 588 -28.26 -2.79 2.73
N HIS A 589 -28.58 -3.40 1.60
CA HIS A 589 -29.95 -3.50 1.09
C HIS A 589 -30.88 -4.16 2.12
N PHE A 590 -30.57 -5.38 2.58
CA PHE A 590 -31.44 -6.10 3.53
C PHE A 590 -31.53 -5.41 4.90
N VAL A 591 -30.46 -4.75 5.35
CA VAL A 591 -30.50 -3.93 6.58
C VAL A 591 -31.44 -2.74 6.39
N SER A 592 -31.31 -2.00 5.29
CA SER A 592 -32.14 -0.82 5.00
C SER A 592 -33.60 -1.19 4.72
N GLU A 593 -33.86 -2.29 4.03
CA GLU A 593 -35.21 -2.81 3.76
C GLU A 593 -35.92 -3.20 5.06
N ALA A 594 -35.21 -3.80 6.02
CA ALA A 594 -35.72 -4.08 7.35
C ALA A 594 -35.92 -2.81 8.21
N GLY A 595 -35.65 -1.62 7.66
CA GLY A 595 -35.75 -0.33 8.36
C GLY A 595 -34.54 -0.03 9.26
N GLY A 596 -33.44 -0.75 9.11
CA GLY A 596 -32.21 -0.58 9.89
C GLY A 596 -31.21 0.40 9.30
N SER A 597 -30.15 0.66 10.05
CA SER A 597 -28.99 1.46 9.63
C SER A 597 -27.68 0.77 9.99
N TRP A 598 -26.56 1.33 9.55
CA TRP A 598 -25.21 0.82 9.77
C TRP A 598 -24.24 1.97 10.09
N LEU A 599 -23.16 1.67 10.81
CA LEU A 599 -22.17 2.65 11.23
C LEU A 599 -21.05 2.79 10.20
N ALA A 600 -20.39 1.68 9.88
CA ALA A 600 -19.20 1.65 9.03
C ALA A 600 -19.04 0.31 8.30
N THR A 601 -18.37 0.35 7.15
CA THR A 601 -17.86 -0.82 6.43
C THR A 601 -16.35 -0.71 6.20
N ASP A 602 -15.63 -1.82 6.31
CA ASP A 602 -14.22 -1.89 5.93
C ASP A 602 -13.91 -3.21 5.21
N THR A 603 -13.87 -3.15 3.88
CA THR A 603 -13.55 -4.20 2.92
C THR A 603 -14.52 -5.38 2.88
N ASP A 604 -14.68 -6.05 4.00
CA ASP A 604 -15.37 -7.33 4.20
C ASP A 604 -16.28 -7.34 5.44
N SER A 605 -16.31 -6.25 6.21
CA SER A 605 -17.11 -6.15 7.42
C SER A 605 -18.10 -4.98 7.41
N MET A 606 -19.15 -5.10 8.22
CA MET A 606 -20.15 -4.06 8.50
C MET A 606 -20.52 -4.04 9.99
N ALA A 607 -20.57 -2.85 10.57
CA ALA A 607 -21.14 -2.62 11.90
C ALA A 607 -22.61 -2.19 11.76
N ILE A 608 -23.55 -3.10 12.04
CA ILE A 608 -25.00 -2.90 11.89
C ILE A 608 -25.57 -2.27 13.16
N VAL A 609 -26.33 -1.18 13.06
CA VAL A 609 -26.92 -0.52 14.23
C VAL A 609 -27.99 -1.41 14.85
N THR A 610 -27.81 -1.78 16.13
CA THR A 610 -28.59 -2.83 16.79
C THR A 610 -29.21 -2.35 18.10
N ASP A 611 -30.49 -2.65 18.30
CA ASP A 611 -31.17 -2.49 19.59
C ASP A 611 -31.09 -3.80 20.40
N TYR A 612 -30.53 -3.69 21.60
CA TYR A 612 -30.37 -4.80 22.55
C TYR A 612 -31.53 -4.88 23.56
N GLY A 613 -32.49 -3.95 23.55
CA GLY A 613 -33.69 -3.96 24.39
C GLY A 613 -33.51 -3.51 25.84
N ASP A 614 -32.28 -3.41 26.36
CA ASP A 614 -32.01 -2.99 27.73
C ASP A 614 -31.82 -1.46 27.83
N LEU A 615 -32.84 -0.80 28.39
CA LEU A 615 -33.00 0.66 28.35
C LEU A 615 -32.34 1.40 29.53
N GLU A 616 -32.00 0.73 30.64
CA GLU A 616 -31.47 1.37 31.85
C GLU A 616 -30.02 1.84 31.68
N LYS A 617 -29.17 1.11 30.92
CA LYS A 617 -27.86 1.62 30.48
C LYS A 617 -27.97 2.63 29.32
N SER A 618 -29.18 2.82 28.77
CA SER A 618 -29.47 3.72 27.64
C SER A 618 -29.96 5.11 28.04
N GLU A 619 -30.19 5.41 29.32
CA GLU A 619 -30.62 6.76 29.74
C GLU A 619 -29.56 7.82 29.45
N ARG A 620 -28.27 7.52 29.63
CA ARG A 620 -27.16 8.39 29.17
C ARG A 620 -27.11 8.62 27.65
N LEU A 621 -27.73 7.73 26.86
CA LEU A 621 -27.81 7.79 25.39
C LEU A 621 -29.09 8.48 24.88
N ARG A 622 -30.14 8.56 25.71
CA ARG A 622 -31.45 9.11 25.33
C ARG A 622 -31.50 10.64 25.35
N GLU A 623 -30.65 11.31 26.10
CA GLU A 623 -30.58 12.78 26.12
C GLU A 623 -29.83 13.39 24.92
N VAL A 624 -29.07 12.60 24.15
CA VAL A 624 -28.12 13.15 23.16
C VAL A 624 -28.47 12.82 21.69
N ASN A 625 -29.23 11.77 21.37
CA ASN A 625 -29.41 11.38 19.96
C ASN A 625 -30.87 11.15 19.54
N ARG A 626 -31.30 11.87 18.49
CA ARG A 626 -32.38 11.45 17.59
C ARG A 626 -31.93 10.16 16.92
N ARG A 627 -32.28 9.01 17.52
CA ARG A 627 -31.70 7.69 17.17
C ARG A 627 -31.83 7.39 15.67
N PRO A 628 -30.75 6.99 14.97
CA PRO A 628 -30.89 6.27 13.70
C PRO A 628 -31.66 4.96 13.96
N HIS A 629 -32.43 4.50 12.98
CA HIS A 629 -33.26 3.31 13.14
C HIS A 629 -32.40 2.05 13.39
N ALA A 630 -32.53 1.49 14.60
CA ALA A 630 -31.79 0.31 15.05
C ALA A 630 -32.64 -0.96 14.89
N LEU A 631 -32.02 -2.05 14.44
CA LEU A 631 -32.71 -3.34 14.33
C LEU A 631 -32.65 -4.12 15.64
N PRO A 632 -33.72 -4.79 16.08
CA PRO A 632 -33.63 -5.75 17.18
C PRO A 632 -32.59 -6.83 16.88
N LEU A 633 -31.81 -7.24 17.88
CA LEU A 633 -30.78 -8.28 17.71
C LEU A 633 -31.27 -9.55 16.98
N PRO A 634 -32.46 -10.12 17.28
CA PRO A 634 -32.98 -11.27 16.52
C PRO A 634 -33.12 -11.00 15.01
N LYS A 635 -33.48 -9.77 14.62
CA LYS A 635 -33.60 -9.39 13.21
C LYS A 635 -32.24 -9.30 12.53
N VAL A 636 -31.20 -8.89 13.25
CA VAL A 636 -29.81 -8.93 12.75
C VAL A 636 -29.38 -10.36 12.47
N TYR A 637 -29.69 -11.31 13.36
CA TYR A 637 -29.44 -12.72 13.12
C TYR A 637 -30.19 -13.24 11.89
N GLU A 638 -31.48 -12.91 11.73
CA GLU A 638 -32.25 -13.29 10.54
C GLU A 638 -31.57 -12.82 9.24
N ILE A 639 -31.10 -11.56 9.20
CA ILE A 639 -30.40 -11.01 8.03
C ILE A 639 -29.08 -11.74 7.78
N VAL A 640 -28.29 -12.02 8.84
CA VAL A 640 -27.05 -12.80 8.70
C VAL A 640 -27.35 -14.17 8.11
N GLU A 641 -28.43 -14.81 8.53
CA GLU A 641 -28.81 -16.15 8.06
C GLU A 641 -29.28 -16.20 6.60
N LEU A 642 -29.70 -15.08 6.00
CA LEU A 642 -30.00 -15.02 4.57
C LEU A 642 -28.79 -15.43 3.70
N PHE A 643 -27.57 -15.17 4.17
CA PHE A 643 -26.34 -15.44 3.44
C PHE A 643 -25.84 -16.89 3.60
N ARG A 644 -26.52 -17.73 4.37
CA ARG A 644 -26.06 -19.10 4.70
C ARG A 644 -25.81 -19.96 3.46
N ASP A 645 -26.68 -19.89 2.47
CA ASP A 645 -26.61 -20.74 1.27
C ASP A 645 -25.44 -20.39 0.34
N LEU A 646 -24.80 -19.23 0.55
CA LEU A 646 -23.57 -18.84 -0.13
C LEU A 646 -22.31 -19.45 0.51
N TRP A 647 -22.42 -20.27 1.55
CA TRP A 647 -21.30 -20.98 2.16
C TRP A 647 -20.84 -22.13 1.24
N PRO A 648 -19.67 -22.04 0.58
CA PRO A 648 -19.29 -23.03 -0.43
C PRO A 648 -18.51 -24.22 0.15
N TYR A 649 -18.24 -24.24 1.46
CA TYR A 649 -17.35 -25.19 2.11
C TYR A 649 -18.13 -26.33 2.77
N LYS A 650 -17.46 -27.45 3.02
CA LYS A 650 -18.03 -28.58 3.78
C LYS A 650 -18.43 -28.19 5.21
N GLY A 651 -19.47 -28.87 5.71
CA GLY A 651 -19.99 -28.65 7.06
C GLY A 651 -20.87 -27.40 7.18
N ALA A 652 -21.46 -27.20 8.37
CA ALA A 652 -22.28 -26.04 8.64
C ALA A 652 -21.41 -24.78 8.77
N GLY A 653 -21.85 -23.69 8.16
CA GLY A 653 -21.21 -22.39 8.22
C GLY A 653 -22.06 -21.33 7.54
N ASN A 654 -21.60 -20.09 7.60
CA ASN A 654 -22.22 -18.96 6.92
C ASN A 654 -21.10 -18.06 6.39
N ILE A 655 -21.27 -17.55 5.17
CA ILE A 655 -20.30 -16.63 4.58
C ILE A 655 -20.22 -15.32 5.37
N LEU A 656 -21.34 -14.87 5.94
CA LEU A 656 -21.43 -13.72 6.84
C LEU A 656 -21.54 -14.23 8.28
N LYS A 657 -20.65 -13.78 9.16
CA LYS A 657 -20.63 -14.22 10.56
C LYS A 657 -20.48 -13.03 11.49
N LEU A 658 -20.91 -13.21 12.74
CA LEU A 658 -20.63 -12.27 13.81
C LEU A 658 -19.23 -12.50 14.37
N GLU A 659 -18.46 -11.43 14.54
CA GLU A 659 -17.09 -11.50 15.05
C GLU A 659 -17.04 -11.61 16.58
N GLU A 660 -15.89 -11.99 17.12
CA GLU A 660 -15.68 -12.25 18.56
C GLU A 660 -15.92 -11.03 19.45
N GLU A 661 -15.82 -9.82 18.90
CA GLU A 661 -16.08 -8.58 19.64
C GLU A 661 -17.52 -8.48 20.16
N ASN A 662 -18.49 -9.17 19.53
CA ASN A 662 -19.89 -9.20 19.95
C ASN A 662 -20.16 -10.10 21.16
N PHE A 663 -19.20 -10.92 21.59
CA PHE A 663 -19.42 -11.95 22.59
C PHE A 663 -18.57 -11.73 23.85
N ASP A 664 -19.11 -12.09 25.00
CA ASP A 664 -18.37 -12.22 26.25
C ASP A 664 -17.57 -13.54 26.31
N PRO A 665 -16.68 -13.74 27.32
CA PRO A 665 -15.91 -14.97 27.46
C PRO A 665 -16.75 -16.25 27.68
N GLU A 666 -18.01 -16.13 28.06
CA GLU A 666 -18.96 -17.25 28.26
C GLU A 666 -19.73 -17.57 26.97
N GLY A 667 -19.58 -16.75 25.92
CA GLY A 667 -20.27 -16.88 24.64
C GLY A 667 -21.62 -16.17 24.59
N GLY A 668 -21.99 -15.43 25.62
CA GLY A 668 -23.17 -14.58 25.64
C GLY A 668 -22.99 -13.36 24.72
N HIS A 669 -24.08 -12.92 24.07
CA HIS A 669 -24.03 -11.71 23.27
C HIS A 669 -23.95 -10.49 24.20
N ARG A 670 -22.89 -9.70 24.08
CA ARG A 670 -22.69 -8.48 24.87
C ARG A 670 -23.02 -7.24 24.05
N PRO A 671 -23.51 -6.15 24.67
CA PRO A 671 -23.65 -4.86 23.98
C PRO A 671 -22.28 -4.35 23.50
N LEU A 672 -22.21 -4.02 22.21
CA LEU A 672 -21.07 -3.37 21.57
C LEU A 672 -21.51 -2.00 21.05
N TYR A 673 -20.66 -0.99 21.22
CA TYR A 673 -20.89 0.36 20.75
C TYR A 673 -19.82 0.76 19.76
N GLY A 674 -20.17 1.64 18.83
CA GLY A 674 -19.24 2.12 17.82
C GLY A 674 -19.30 3.64 17.65
N ILE A 675 -18.14 4.22 17.35
CA ILE A 675 -17.98 5.59 16.86
C ILE A 675 -17.12 5.54 15.60
N ALA A 676 -17.54 6.26 14.56
CA ALA A 676 -16.81 6.36 13.31
C ALA A 676 -16.55 7.83 12.92
N ILE A 677 -15.35 8.09 12.39
CA ILE A 677 -14.87 9.43 12.02
C ILE A 677 -14.74 9.57 10.50
N ALA A 678 -14.19 8.55 9.85
CA ALA A 678 -14.04 8.45 8.40
C ALA A 678 -13.81 6.99 8.00
N ALA A 679 -13.78 6.69 6.70
CA ALA A 679 -13.35 5.40 6.16
C ALA A 679 -12.04 4.96 6.80
N LYS A 680 -12.01 3.72 7.30
CA LYS A 680 -10.88 3.16 8.06
C LYS A 680 -10.51 3.96 9.31
N ARG A 681 -11.43 4.71 9.92
CA ARG A 681 -11.27 5.38 11.22
C ARG A 681 -12.53 5.20 12.03
N PHE A 682 -12.62 4.07 12.72
CA PHE A 682 -13.69 3.75 13.67
C PHE A 682 -13.14 2.97 14.85
N CYS A 683 -13.91 2.95 15.93
CA CYS A 683 -13.62 2.21 17.15
C CYS A 683 -14.90 1.51 17.63
N LEU A 684 -14.76 0.25 18.04
CA LEU A 684 -15.77 -0.58 18.68
C LEU A 684 -15.34 -0.85 20.12
N PHE A 685 -16.24 -0.60 21.07
CA PHE A 685 -15.95 -0.68 22.50
C PHE A 685 -17.22 -1.04 23.29
N ASN A 686 -17.04 -1.43 24.54
CA ASN A 686 -18.15 -1.53 25.49
C ASN A 686 -17.84 -0.75 26.77
N PHE A 687 -18.85 -0.59 27.63
CA PHE A 687 -18.69 0.01 28.95
C PHE A 687 -18.53 -1.11 29.99
N ASP A 688 -17.61 -0.94 30.93
CA ASP A 688 -17.58 -1.77 32.14
C ASP A 688 -18.60 -1.29 33.19
N ASP A 689 -18.65 -1.96 34.34
CA ASP A 689 -19.61 -1.65 35.41
C ASP A 689 -19.36 -0.28 36.05
N GLU A 690 -18.14 0.26 35.94
CA GLU A 690 -17.81 1.63 36.37
C GLU A 690 -18.04 2.68 35.27
N GLY A 691 -18.53 2.27 34.09
CA GLY A 691 -18.78 3.16 32.95
C GLY A 691 -17.51 3.56 32.19
N ARG A 692 -16.38 2.88 32.39
CA ARG A 692 -15.15 3.09 31.63
C ARG A 692 -15.24 2.42 30.26
N ARG A 693 -14.54 3.02 29.29
CA ARG A 693 -14.56 2.59 27.89
C ARG A 693 -13.54 1.48 27.69
N MET A 694 -14.00 0.30 27.30
CA MET A 694 -13.18 -0.87 27.04
C MET A 694 -13.08 -1.09 25.52
N VAL A 695 -11.99 -0.62 24.92
CA VAL A 695 -11.72 -0.78 23.48
C VAL A 695 -11.64 -2.27 23.13
N ARG A 696 -12.44 -2.70 22.15
CA ARG A 696 -12.47 -4.08 21.62
C ARG A 696 -11.80 -4.16 20.27
N LYS A 697 -12.11 -3.20 19.39
CA LYS A 697 -11.52 -3.08 18.05
C LYS A 697 -11.31 -1.62 17.72
N ARG A 698 -10.18 -1.27 17.16
CA ARG A 698 -9.92 0.11 16.72
C ARG A 698 -9.05 0.17 15.48
N SER A 699 -9.26 1.21 14.69
CA SER A 699 -8.38 1.48 13.56
C SER A 699 -7.05 2.11 13.97
N GLU A 700 -5.98 1.68 13.31
CA GLU A 700 -4.63 2.28 13.37
C GLU A 700 -4.26 3.03 12.08
N HIS A 701 -5.24 3.22 11.19
CA HIS A 701 -4.97 3.72 9.84
C HIS A 701 -4.40 5.13 9.87
N GLY A 702 -3.16 5.28 9.40
CA GLY A 702 -2.45 6.56 9.41
C GLY A 702 -1.71 6.89 10.71
N LEU A 703 -1.73 5.99 11.71
CA LEU A 703 -1.01 6.18 12.99
C LEU A 703 0.30 5.38 13.04
N GLY A 704 0.43 4.31 12.26
CA GLY A 704 1.58 3.41 12.31
C GLY A 704 2.92 3.98 11.83
N LEU A 705 2.94 5.23 11.36
CA LEU A 705 4.18 5.94 10.94
C LEU A 705 4.84 6.72 12.07
N PHE A 706 4.08 7.00 13.14
CA PHE A 706 4.56 7.73 14.30
C PHE A 706 5.21 6.78 15.29
N VAL A 707 6.24 7.27 15.97
CA VAL A 707 6.83 6.60 17.11
C VAL A 707 5.80 6.61 18.24
N SER A 708 5.74 5.59 19.09
CA SER A 708 4.90 5.70 20.30
C SER A 708 5.44 6.86 21.17
N PRO A 709 4.58 7.72 21.74
CA PRO A 709 5.01 8.71 22.71
C PRO A 709 5.63 8.09 23.98
N TYR A 710 5.38 6.81 24.22
CA TYR A 710 5.99 6.01 25.29
C TYR A 710 7.29 5.31 24.85
N GLY A 711 7.81 5.63 23.68
CA GLY A 711 9.06 5.08 23.19
C GLY A 711 8.98 3.67 22.63
N ALA A 712 10.14 3.02 22.55
CA ALA A 712 10.26 1.68 21.98
C ALA A 712 9.60 0.57 22.84
N ASP A 713 9.26 0.85 24.10
CA ASP A 713 8.75 -0.14 25.03
C ASP A 713 7.25 -0.36 24.99
N ASP A 714 6.50 0.51 24.31
CA ASP A 714 5.05 0.38 24.13
C ASP A 714 4.68 -0.64 23.03
N LYS A 715 4.91 -1.91 23.37
CA LYS A 715 4.71 -3.06 22.48
C LYS A 715 3.24 -3.35 22.20
N LYS A 716 2.32 -2.90 23.06
CA LYS A 716 0.88 -3.07 22.89
C LYS A 716 0.23 -1.90 22.15
N LYS A 717 1.00 -0.85 21.82
CA LYS A 717 0.49 0.38 21.21
C LYS A 717 -0.61 1.02 22.07
N ARG A 718 -0.38 1.04 23.38
CA ARG A 718 -1.29 1.60 24.38
C ARG A 718 -1.69 3.03 24.03
N TRP A 719 -0.76 3.82 23.49
CA TRP A 719 -1.05 5.20 23.10
C TRP A 719 -2.17 5.34 22.06
N ILE A 720 -2.40 4.31 21.23
CA ILE A 720 -3.49 4.36 20.25
C ILE A 720 -4.83 3.99 20.92
N ASP A 721 -4.83 3.14 21.95
CA ASP A 721 -6.04 2.91 22.76
C ASP A 721 -6.44 4.23 23.43
N GLU A 722 -5.49 4.90 24.07
CA GLU A 722 -5.71 6.20 24.73
C GLU A 722 -6.09 7.32 23.75
N LEU A 723 -5.50 7.36 22.56
CA LEU A 723 -5.92 8.30 21.50
C LEU A 723 -7.40 8.07 21.13
N TRP A 724 -7.86 6.83 21.05
CA TRP A 724 -9.27 6.55 20.80
C TRP A 724 -10.16 6.88 22.00
N GLU A 725 -9.69 6.71 23.23
CA GLU A 725 -10.39 7.21 24.42
C GLU A 725 -10.61 8.73 24.32
N ASP A 726 -9.58 9.50 23.93
CA ASP A 726 -9.71 10.96 23.71
C ASP A 726 -10.76 11.30 22.65
N VAL A 727 -10.74 10.58 21.52
CA VAL A 727 -11.71 10.77 20.43
C VAL A 727 -13.13 10.40 20.88
N ILE A 728 -13.28 9.32 21.65
CA ILE A 728 -14.58 8.90 22.20
C ILE A 728 -15.11 9.97 23.16
N ASP A 729 -14.29 10.44 24.10
CA ASP A 729 -14.69 11.45 25.07
C ASP A 729 -15.07 12.77 24.40
N GLU A 730 -14.30 13.21 23.39
CA GLU A 730 -14.63 14.40 22.59
C GLU A 730 -16.00 14.25 21.91
N VAL A 731 -16.29 13.09 21.31
CA VAL A 731 -17.57 12.82 20.66
C VAL A 731 -18.73 12.75 21.67
N LEU A 732 -18.48 12.27 22.89
CA LEU A 732 -19.47 12.22 23.96
C LEU A 732 -19.63 13.53 24.72
N GLY A 733 -18.85 14.57 24.40
CA GLY A 733 -18.85 15.84 25.14
C GLY A 733 -18.29 15.71 26.56
N LEU A 734 -17.50 14.67 26.83
CA LEU A 734 -16.84 14.46 28.12
C LEU A 734 -15.50 15.20 28.15
N PRO A 735 -15.03 15.64 29.33
CA PRO A 735 -13.69 16.20 29.47
C PRO A 735 -12.62 15.18 29.07
N VAL A 736 -11.75 15.56 28.14
CA VAL A 736 -10.56 14.77 27.78
C VAL A 736 -9.51 14.95 28.87
N GLU A 737 -9.09 13.86 29.51
CA GLU A 737 -8.03 13.88 30.52
C GLU A 737 -6.68 14.21 29.88
N HIS A 738 -6.05 15.30 30.32
CA HIS A 738 -4.71 15.68 29.83
C HIS A 738 -3.68 14.65 30.26
N ARG A 739 -2.98 14.07 29.29
CA ARG A 739 -1.88 13.13 29.49
C ARG A 739 -0.58 13.82 29.09
N LEU A 740 0.52 13.52 29.78
CA LEU A 740 1.84 14.09 29.51
C LEU A 740 2.26 14.01 28.03
N TRP A 741 1.87 12.94 27.33
CA TRP A 741 2.23 12.77 25.93
C TRP A 741 1.51 13.73 24.98
N HIS A 742 0.40 14.36 25.40
CA HIS A 742 -0.32 15.35 24.59
C HIS A 742 0.58 16.52 24.18
N ASP A 743 1.59 16.84 25.00
CA ASP A 743 2.49 17.97 24.79
C ASP A 743 3.77 17.57 24.04
N TYR A 744 4.01 16.28 23.81
CA TYR A 744 5.21 15.83 23.10
C TYR A 744 5.13 16.11 21.61
N PRO A 745 6.23 16.53 20.96
CA PRO A 745 6.30 16.64 19.51
C PRO A 745 5.98 15.31 18.84
N VAL A 746 5.18 15.35 17.76
CA VAL A 746 4.96 14.18 16.91
C VAL A 746 6.26 13.85 16.17
N VAL A 747 6.72 12.61 16.31
CA VAL A 747 7.94 12.13 15.65
C VAL A 747 7.61 10.92 14.78
N GLY A 748 8.00 10.99 13.50
CA GLY A 748 7.94 9.88 12.55
C GLY A 748 9.33 9.27 12.35
N ARG A 749 9.39 8.01 11.88
CA ARG A 749 10.65 7.36 11.45
C ARG A 749 10.60 7.01 9.97
N VAL A 750 11.57 7.52 9.21
CA VAL A 750 11.63 7.36 7.75
C VAL A 750 12.87 6.56 7.36
N PRO A 751 12.74 5.36 6.75
CA PRO A 751 13.87 4.60 6.26
C PRO A 751 14.33 5.07 4.87
N VAL A 752 15.62 5.36 4.71
CA VAL A 752 16.24 5.85 3.46
C VAL A 752 16.47 4.69 2.48
N THR A 753 15.38 4.19 1.89
CA THR A 753 15.35 2.92 1.12
C THR A 753 15.57 3.07 -0.40
N SER A 754 15.67 4.30 -0.91
CA SER A 754 15.83 4.59 -2.34
C SER A 754 16.86 5.69 -2.59
N TRP A 755 17.49 5.65 -3.77
CA TRP A 755 18.47 6.65 -4.19
C TRP A 755 17.89 8.08 -4.17
N GLU A 756 16.67 8.24 -4.64
CA GLU A 756 16.00 9.54 -4.76
C GLU A 756 15.81 10.20 -3.39
N LEU A 757 15.48 9.40 -2.36
CA LEU A 757 15.36 9.86 -0.98
C LEU A 757 16.73 10.17 -0.36
N LEU A 758 17.77 9.40 -0.67
CA LEU A 758 19.12 9.71 -0.20
C LEU A 758 19.65 11.01 -0.83
N LYS A 759 19.37 11.22 -2.12
CA LYS A 759 19.82 12.39 -2.89
C LYS A 759 19.32 13.69 -2.26
N SER A 760 18.13 13.70 -1.65
CA SER A 760 17.61 14.90 -1.01
C SER A 760 18.35 15.31 0.27
N PHE A 761 19.25 14.46 0.80
CA PHE A 761 20.17 14.81 1.90
C PHE A 761 21.55 15.26 1.43
N GLU A 762 21.79 15.49 0.12
CA GLU A 762 23.12 15.84 -0.39
C GLU A 762 23.69 17.11 0.24
N THR A 763 22.86 18.14 0.46
CA THR A 763 23.27 19.39 1.13
C THR A 763 23.74 19.13 2.56
N TYR A 764 22.94 18.38 3.34
CA TYR A 764 23.29 17.98 4.70
C TYR A 764 24.59 17.17 4.73
N ASN A 765 24.70 16.15 3.87
CA ASN A 765 25.85 15.26 3.80
C ASN A 765 27.15 16.01 3.42
N ARG A 766 27.06 17.05 2.59
CA ARG A 766 28.20 17.90 2.25
C ARG A 766 28.67 18.75 3.43
N ALA A 767 27.73 19.23 4.24
CA ALA A 767 28.03 20.00 5.45
C ALA A 767 28.52 19.11 6.62
N HIS A 768 28.16 17.83 6.63
CA HIS A 768 28.49 16.87 7.70
C HIS A 768 29.21 15.62 7.15
N PRO A 769 30.42 15.78 6.56
CA PRO A 769 31.14 14.67 5.93
C PRO A 769 31.52 13.53 6.89
N ASP A 770 31.61 13.81 8.19
CA ASP A 770 31.96 12.82 9.22
C ASP A 770 30.76 11.95 9.65
N ALA A 771 29.54 12.43 9.44
CA ALA A 771 28.28 11.79 9.84
C ALA A 771 27.18 11.92 8.76
N PRO A 772 27.43 11.52 7.50
CA PRO A 772 26.44 11.65 6.44
C PRO A 772 25.29 10.66 6.64
N VAL A 773 24.08 11.05 6.24
CA VAL A 773 22.96 10.14 6.02
C VAL A 773 23.37 9.13 4.95
N ARG A 774 23.18 7.84 5.24
CA ARG A 774 23.61 6.71 4.38
C ARG A 774 22.42 5.91 3.86
N PRO A 775 22.61 5.06 2.82
CA PRO A 775 21.61 4.08 2.40
C PRO A 775 21.06 3.29 3.60
N PHE A 776 19.74 3.14 3.66
CA PHE A 776 19.00 2.42 4.70
C PHE A 776 19.06 3.01 6.12
N ASN A 777 19.61 4.21 6.33
CA ASN A 777 19.47 4.91 7.62
C ASN A 777 17.99 5.12 7.97
N PHE A 778 17.66 5.14 9.25
CA PHE A 778 16.40 5.68 9.75
C PHE A 778 16.62 7.12 10.15
N VAL A 779 15.89 8.07 9.55
CA VAL A 779 15.89 9.46 10.00
C VAL A 779 14.59 9.76 10.76
N SER A 780 14.66 10.59 11.78
CA SER A 780 13.47 11.09 12.47
C SER A 780 12.89 12.27 11.70
N ALA A 781 11.57 12.34 11.62
CA ALA A 781 10.84 13.45 11.01
C ALA A 781 9.96 14.14 12.05
N ALA A 782 9.93 15.46 12.03
CA ALA A 782 8.97 16.27 12.78
C ALA A 782 7.97 16.89 11.81
N TYR A 783 6.78 17.23 12.32
CA TYR A 783 5.66 17.69 11.51
C TYR A 783 5.36 19.16 11.85
N PRO A 784 5.80 20.13 11.04
CA PRO A 784 5.53 21.54 11.30
C PRO A 784 4.03 21.88 11.41
N LYS A 785 3.68 22.85 12.25
CA LYS A 785 2.33 23.42 12.30
C LYS A 785 2.07 24.24 11.02
N PRO A 786 0.81 24.39 10.58
CA PRO A 786 0.44 25.33 9.52
C PRO A 786 1.00 26.73 9.81
N PHE A 787 1.47 27.44 8.78
CA PHE A 787 2.00 28.82 8.87
C PHE A 787 3.29 29.01 9.70
N SER A 788 3.94 27.93 10.13
CA SER A 788 5.27 28.01 10.76
C SER A 788 6.35 28.62 9.84
N ARG A 789 6.12 28.62 8.51
CA ARG A 789 6.87 29.37 7.49
C ARG A 789 5.99 29.66 6.27
N GLU A 790 6.44 30.61 5.43
CA GLU A 790 5.83 30.92 4.12
C GLU A 790 5.90 29.73 3.15
N GLU A 791 7.01 29.00 3.12
CA GLU A 791 7.15 27.77 2.32
C GLU A 791 7.02 26.51 3.20
N PRO A 792 6.45 25.40 2.67
CA PRO A 792 6.39 24.13 3.39
C PRO A 792 7.79 23.62 3.77
N VAL A 793 8.10 23.65 5.06
CA VAL A 793 9.35 23.13 5.62
C VAL A 793 9.23 21.63 5.88
N ARG A 794 10.30 20.89 5.57
CA ARG A 794 10.45 19.50 6.01
C ARG A 794 11.60 19.45 7.01
N LEU A 795 11.33 18.84 8.15
CA LEU A 795 12.31 18.72 9.23
C LEU A 795 12.75 17.28 9.36
N PHE A 796 14.06 17.10 9.51
CA PHE A 796 14.59 15.82 9.91
C PHE A 796 15.60 16.00 11.03
N ALA A 797 15.67 14.99 11.87
CA ALA A 797 16.75 14.80 12.80
C ALA A 797 17.45 13.47 12.45
N PRO A 798 18.78 13.44 12.52
CA PRO A 798 19.60 12.22 12.56
C PRO A 798 18.92 10.97 13.13
N PHE A 799 18.52 11.05 14.40
CA PHE A 799 17.82 10.01 15.12
C PHE A 799 17.28 10.61 16.43
N VAL A 800 16.02 10.32 16.73
CA VAL A 800 15.35 10.66 17.99
C VAL A 800 14.74 9.37 18.52
N SER A 801 15.29 8.85 19.62
CA SER A 801 14.84 7.61 20.23
C SER A 801 13.46 7.76 20.86
N GLU A 802 13.31 8.81 21.66
CA GLU A 802 12.15 9.08 22.51
C GLU A 802 11.52 10.42 22.11
N PRO A 803 10.19 10.46 21.86
CA PRO A 803 9.54 11.72 21.49
C PRO A 803 9.65 12.84 22.53
N ALA A 804 9.79 12.49 23.81
CA ALA A 804 10.00 13.46 24.90
C ALA A 804 11.31 14.27 24.73
N ASP A 805 12.34 13.67 24.12
CA ASP A 805 13.64 14.31 23.92
C ASP A 805 13.69 15.14 22.62
N ALA A 806 12.62 15.11 21.82
CA ALA A 806 12.60 15.70 20.48
C ALA A 806 12.90 17.22 20.49
N LEU A 807 12.46 17.95 21.51
CA LEU A 807 12.72 19.40 21.64
C LEU A 807 14.20 19.73 21.86
N GLN A 808 14.97 18.78 22.39
CA GLN A 808 16.40 18.96 22.71
C GLN A 808 17.30 18.43 21.57
N ALA A 809 16.73 17.75 20.58
CA ALA A 809 17.45 17.20 19.46
C ALA A 809 17.86 18.28 18.44
N GLU A 810 18.92 18.01 17.68
CA GLU A 810 19.32 18.85 16.56
C GLU A 810 18.48 18.54 15.31
N TRP A 811 17.70 19.53 14.86
CA TRP A 811 16.87 19.43 13.67
C TRP A 811 17.46 20.21 12.50
N TYR A 812 17.15 19.74 11.29
CA TYR A 812 17.61 20.34 10.07
C TYR A 812 16.45 20.51 9.09
N GLU A 813 16.40 21.68 8.46
CA GLU A 813 15.54 21.90 7.31
C GLU A 813 16.08 21.10 6.12
N HIS A 814 15.24 20.24 5.55
CA HIS A 814 15.60 19.30 4.52
C HIS A 814 16.17 19.93 3.25
N ASN A 815 15.54 21.00 2.74
CA ASN A 815 15.90 21.58 1.44
C ASN A 815 17.19 22.40 1.52
N THR A 816 17.38 23.14 2.60
CA THR A 816 18.51 24.06 2.78
C THR A 816 19.67 23.43 3.53
N GLY A 817 19.43 22.34 4.28
CA GLY A 817 20.39 21.75 5.20
C GLY A 817 20.69 22.61 6.43
N LYS A 818 19.97 23.74 6.62
CA LYS A 818 20.18 24.64 7.76
C LYS A 818 19.68 23.99 9.05
N ARG A 819 20.46 24.15 10.13
CA ARG A 819 20.04 23.74 11.47
C ARG A 819 18.91 24.64 11.97
N VAL A 820 17.92 24.06 12.61
CA VAL A 820 16.78 24.74 13.25
C VAL A 820 16.50 24.11 14.61
N ALA A 821 15.92 24.87 15.52
CA ALA A 821 15.27 24.35 16.72
C ALA A 821 13.78 24.08 16.43
N ILE A 822 13.17 23.16 17.19
CA ILE A 822 11.72 22.96 17.15
C ILE A 822 11.09 23.38 18.47
N THR A 823 9.82 23.79 18.42
CA THR A 823 9.00 24.10 19.60
C THR A 823 7.59 23.56 19.40
N THR A 824 6.88 23.25 20.48
CA THR A 824 5.44 22.92 20.44
C THR A 824 4.56 24.15 20.70
N GLU A 825 5.15 25.25 21.17
CA GLU A 825 4.47 26.53 21.33
C GLU A 825 4.13 27.11 19.97
N ASP A 826 2.93 27.71 19.86
CA ASP A 826 2.55 28.51 18.70
C ASP A 826 2.93 29.96 19.00
N PRO A 827 3.95 30.54 18.32
CA PRO A 827 4.39 31.92 18.55
C PRO A 827 3.38 32.96 18.01
N MET A 828 2.08 32.74 18.21
CA MET A 828 0.95 33.56 17.73
C MET A 828 1.05 33.92 16.23
N GLY A 829 1.57 33.00 15.41
CA GLY A 829 1.75 33.21 13.97
C GLY A 829 2.99 34.03 13.57
N GLU A 830 3.87 34.40 14.50
CA GLU A 830 5.15 35.02 14.17
C GLU A 830 6.19 33.98 13.72
N VAL A 831 6.76 34.18 12.53
CA VAL A 831 7.85 33.34 12.03
C VAL A 831 9.15 33.77 12.69
N VAL A 832 9.64 32.98 13.64
CA VAL A 832 10.94 33.20 14.29
C VAL A 832 12.04 32.52 13.50
N ASP A 833 13.06 33.26 13.06
CA ASP A 833 14.16 32.68 12.30
C ASP A 833 14.91 31.62 13.14
N GLY A 834 15.25 30.51 12.50
CA GLY A 834 15.90 29.38 13.17
C GLY A 834 15.02 28.53 14.11
N ILE A 835 13.75 28.86 14.34
CA ILE A 835 12.82 28.07 15.17
C ILE A 835 11.60 27.65 14.34
N VAL A 836 11.15 26.40 14.48
CA VAL A 836 9.97 25.89 13.77
C VAL A 836 8.98 25.27 14.74
N ALA A 837 7.75 25.80 14.78
CA ALA A 837 6.66 25.22 15.54
C ALA A 837 6.21 23.89 14.92
N VAL A 838 6.13 22.82 15.71
CA VAL A 838 5.75 21.47 15.28
C VAL A 838 4.53 20.96 16.03
N LYS A 839 3.82 20.02 15.40
CA LYS A 839 2.61 19.42 15.95
C LYS A 839 2.90 18.59 17.18
N THR A 840 1.97 18.61 18.14
CA THR A 840 1.99 17.70 19.29
C THR A 840 1.14 16.46 19.06
N TYR A 841 1.34 15.40 19.83
CA TYR A 841 0.47 14.22 19.76
C TYR A 841 -0.98 14.54 20.16
N GLY A 842 -1.22 15.50 21.07
CA GLY A 842 -2.57 15.97 21.37
C GLY A 842 -3.25 16.62 20.17
N GLU A 843 -2.52 17.45 19.41
CA GLU A 843 -3.01 18.00 18.15
C GLU A 843 -3.24 16.93 17.08
N LEU A 844 -2.39 15.89 17.03
CA LEU A 844 -2.58 14.74 16.15
C LEU A 844 -3.86 13.97 16.51
N ALA A 845 -4.10 13.68 17.79
CA ALA A 845 -5.31 13.01 18.27
C ALA A 845 -6.57 13.79 17.88
N ARG A 846 -6.57 15.11 18.12
CA ARG A 846 -7.66 16.00 17.71
C ARG A 846 -7.85 16.00 16.19
N GLN A 847 -6.79 16.16 15.40
CA GLN A 847 -6.86 16.09 13.92
C GLN A 847 -7.35 14.74 13.42
N TYR A 848 -7.04 13.66 14.13
CA TYR A 848 -7.50 12.31 13.82
C TYR A 848 -9.02 12.17 14.04
N GLY A 849 -9.55 12.66 15.17
CA GLY A 849 -10.99 12.73 15.48
C GLY A 849 -11.78 13.74 14.64
N GLU A 850 -11.09 14.75 14.11
CA GLU A 850 -11.65 15.78 13.22
C GLU A 850 -11.52 15.43 11.73
N HIS A 851 -10.93 14.29 11.35
CA HIS A 851 -10.71 13.99 9.94
C HIS A 851 -12.05 13.87 9.17
N PRO A 852 -12.32 14.69 8.14
CA PRO A 852 -13.58 14.66 7.41
C PRO A 852 -13.69 13.42 6.51
N GLU A 853 -14.91 12.89 6.34
CA GLU A 853 -15.22 11.88 5.33
C GLU A 853 -15.59 12.56 4.00
N VAL A 854 -14.58 13.06 3.29
CA VAL A 854 -14.77 13.92 2.11
C VAL A 854 -15.50 13.26 0.94
N LYS A 855 -15.65 11.93 0.94
CA LYS A 855 -16.38 11.16 -0.07
C LYS A 855 -17.90 11.27 0.11
N PHE A 856 -18.34 11.75 1.26
CA PHE A 856 -19.74 11.86 1.65
C PHE A 856 -20.16 13.31 1.94
N ALA A 857 -21.47 13.51 1.99
CA ALA A 857 -22.11 14.76 2.36
C ALA A 857 -22.89 14.58 3.67
N ASP A 858 -23.20 15.69 4.33
CA ASP A 858 -24.16 15.72 5.44
C ASP A 858 -25.61 15.55 4.92
N GLU A 859 -26.57 15.61 5.85
CA GLU A 859 -28.00 15.53 5.57
C GLU A 859 -28.52 16.65 4.65
N ASP A 860 -27.87 17.82 4.68
CA ASP A 860 -28.18 18.96 3.81
C ASP A 860 -27.52 18.84 2.41
N GLY A 861 -26.80 17.74 2.15
CA GLY A 861 -26.07 17.53 0.90
C GLY A 861 -24.79 18.37 0.77
N ARG A 862 -24.35 19.05 1.84
CA ARG A 862 -23.08 19.78 1.87
C ARG A 862 -21.94 18.81 2.17
N ARG A 863 -20.73 19.13 1.71
CA ARG A 863 -19.57 18.27 1.93
C ARG A 863 -19.29 18.08 3.41
N CYS A 864 -19.01 16.84 3.82
CA CYS A 864 -18.57 16.53 5.18
C CYS A 864 -17.36 17.41 5.58
N GLN A 865 -17.51 18.11 6.69
CA GLN A 865 -16.51 18.95 7.34
C GLN A 865 -15.98 18.27 8.60
N PRO A 866 -14.89 18.80 9.22
CA PRO A 866 -14.34 18.22 10.43
C PRO A 866 -15.33 17.96 11.57
N ARG A 867 -16.32 18.85 11.74
CA ARG A 867 -17.35 18.79 12.78
C ARG A 867 -18.69 18.21 12.33
N THR A 868 -18.83 17.71 11.10
CA THR A 868 -20.07 17.08 10.64
C THR A 868 -20.40 15.85 11.50
N SER A 869 -21.59 15.78 12.06
CA SER A 869 -22.07 14.60 12.79
C SER A 869 -23.35 14.07 12.16
N GLY A 870 -23.76 12.87 12.56
CA GLY A 870 -25.00 12.26 12.09
C GLY A 870 -24.86 11.40 10.86
N THR A 871 -26.01 11.13 10.23
CA THR A 871 -26.09 10.24 9.07
C THR A 871 -25.58 10.96 7.81
N LEU A 872 -24.62 10.34 7.15
CA LEU A 872 -23.99 10.83 5.93
C LEU A 872 -24.69 10.30 4.69
N THR A 873 -24.73 11.13 3.65
CA THR A 873 -25.30 10.80 2.34
C THR A 873 -24.23 10.66 1.27
N ARG A 874 -24.44 9.75 0.32
CA ARG A 874 -23.54 9.58 -0.83
C ARG A 874 -23.55 10.84 -1.68
N ARG A 875 -22.36 11.39 -1.92
CA ARG A 875 -22.18 12.50 -2.87
C ARG A 875 -22.57 12.06 -4.28
N HIS A 876 -23.14 13.00 -5.02
CA HIS A 876 -23.29 12.91 -6.47
C HIS A 876 -22.02 13.41 -7.15
N VAL A 877 -21.44 12.58 -8.00
CA VAL A 877 -20.30 12.88 -8.86
C VAL A 877 -20.79 12.90 -10.30
N VAL A 878 -20.62 14.02 -10.96
CA VAL A 878 -20.85 14.17 -12.41
C VAL A 878 -19.48 14.08 -13.08
N ALA A 879 -19.21 12.98 -13.77
CA ALA A 879 -17.93 12.78 -14.45
C ALA A 879 -17.78 13.79 -15.58
N THR A 880 -16.74 14.62 -15.50
CA THR A 880 -16.44 15.61 -16.56
C THR A 880 -15.58 15.02 -17.67
N ARG A 881 -14.64 14.16 -17.28
CA ARG A 881 -13.77 13.34 -18.13
C ARG A 881 -13.18 12.19 -17.32
N THR A 882 -12.59 11.23 -18.02
CA THR A 882 -11.78 10.15 -17.44
C THR A 882 -10.28 10.47 -17.56
N GLU A 883 -9.53 10.22 -16.48
CA GLU A 883 -8.08 10.44 -16.38
C GLU A 883 -7.36 9.09 -16.20
N PRO A 884 -6.64 8.60 -17.23
CA PRO A 884 -5.91 7.36 -17.13
C PRO A 884 -4.73 7.50 -16.15
N TYR A 885 -4.49 6.47 -15.33
CA TYR A 885 -3.38 6.50 -14.37
C TYR A 885 -2.73 5.12 -14.17
N GLY A 886 -1.45 5.11 -13.78
CA GLY A 886 -0.64 3.91 -13.49
C GLY A 886 -0.80 3.38 -12.06
N LYS A 887 -0.01 2.37 -11.66
CA LYS A 887 0.00 1.85 -10.28
C LYS A 887 0.29 2.96 -9.28
N GLU A 888 -0.53 3.01 -8.23
CA GLU A 888 -0.27 3.81 -7.05
C GLU A 888 0.99 3.25 -6.37
N GLY A 889 2.13 3.90 -6.58
CA GLY A 889 3.36 3.55 -5.88
C GLY A 889 3.30 3.95 -4.40
N ASN A 890 4.17 3.34 -3.58
CA ASN A 890 4.35 3.67 -2.16
C ASN A 890 4.68 5.16 -1.88
N ALA A 891 4.97 5.95 -2.91
CA ALA A 891 5.14 7.39 -2.83
C ALA A 891 3.90 8.11 -2.26
N LEU A 892 2.68 7.58 -2.43
CA LEU A 892 1.47 8.15 -1.83
C LEU A 892 1.47 8.01 -0.29
N ARG A 893 1.88 6.83 0.22
CA ARG A 893 2.04 6.57 1.66
C ARG A 893 3.12 7.48 2.25
N ARG A 894 4.27 7.60 1.56
CA ARG A 894 5.38 8.49 1.93
C ARG A 894 5.03 9.99 1.90
N ARG A 895 4.07 10.40 1.04
CA ARG A 895 3.53 11.77 1.02
C ARG A 895 2.65 12.06 2.22
N VAL A 896 1.77 11.13 2.59
CA VAL A 896 0.96 11.22 3.83
C VAL A 896 1.87 11.19 5.07
N GLU A 897 3.00 10.49 5.00
CA GLU A 897 4.00 10.37 6.08
C GLU A 897 4.93 11.59 6.24
N GLY A 898 4.79 12.65 5.40
CA GLY A 898 5.68 13.83 5.44
C GLY A 898 7.15 13.54 5.08
N ALA A 899 7.42 12.36 4.52
CA ALA A 899 8.73 11.69 4.55
C ALA A 899 9.70 12.07 3.40
N GLY A 900 9.68 13.31 2.91
CA GLY A 900 10.82 13.79 2.12
C GLY A 900 11.05 13.14 0.75
N VAL A 901 10.10 12.42 0.15
CA VAL A 901 10.24 11.94 -1.24
C VAL A 901 9.75 13.04 -2.20
N GLY A 902 10.55 13.35 -3.22
CA GLY A 902 10.13 14.23 -4.32
C GLY A 902 8.89 13.67 -5.01
N ASP A 903 8.06 14.55 -5.59
CA ASP A 903 6.78 14.20 -6.23
C ASP A 903 6.94 13.12 -7.29
N GLU A 904 6.74 11.87 -6.89
CA GLU A 904 6.33 10.78 -7.78
C GLU A 904 4.94 10.32 -7.36
N VAL A 905 4.07 11.32 -7.24
CA VAL A 905 2.62 11.19 -7.09
C VAL A 905 2.07 10.62 -8.39
N GLN A 906 1.08 9.71 -8.27
CA GLN A 906 0.23 9.15 -9.32
C GLN A 906 0.36 9.90 -10.66
N GLY A 907 1.21 9.39 -11.55
CA GLY A 907 1.37 9.96 -12.88
C GLY A 907 0.09 9.70 -13.65
N LEU A 908 -0.82 10.67 -13.66
CA LEU A 908 -1.86 10.72 -14.66
C LEU A 908 -1.17 10.68 -16.02
N PHE A 909 -1.66 9.81 -16.89
CA PHE A 909 -1.21 9.80 -18.27
C PHE A 909 -1.98 10.89 -19.01
N VAL A 910 -1.23 11.78 -19.66
CA VAL A 910 -1.81 12.85 -20.47
C VAL A 910 -2.10 12.28 -21.85
N ASP A 911 -3.37 12.28 -22.23
CA ASP A 911 -3.80 11.95 -23.59
C ASP A 911 -3.50 13.16 -24.49
N PRO A 912 -2.65 13.01 -25.54
CA PRO A 912 -2.35 14.10 -26.46
C PRO A 912 -3.58 14.73 -27.12
N ALA A 913 -4.67 13.97 -27.26
CA ALA A 913 -5.92 14.40 -27.88
C ALA A 913 -6.86 15.17 -26.93
N ASP A 914 -6.53 15.31 -25.63
CA ASP A 914 -7.40 16.02 -24.67
C ASP A 914 -7.61 17.50 -25.05
N PHE A 915 -6.62 18.12 -25.68
CA PHE A 915 -6.74 19.49 -26.17
C PHE A 915 -7.80 19.59 -27.28
N GLU A 916 -7.76 18.68 -28.25
CA GLU A 916 -8.76 18.59 -29.32
C GLU A 916 -10.15 18.22 -28.78
N ARG A 917 -10.21 17.30 -27.80
CA ARG A 917 -11.46 16.77 -27.24
C ARG A 917 -12.19 17.75 -26.33
N HIS A 918 -11.46 18.52 -25.54
CA HIS A 918 -12.03 19.36 -24.49
C HIS A 918 -11.78 20.86 -24.69
N VAL A 919 -10.59 21.27 -25.16
CA VAL A 919 -10.26 22.70 -25.26
C VAL A 919 -10.81 23.32 -26.54
N LEU A 920 -10.57 22.70 -27.70
CA LEU A 920 -11.00 23.27 -28.99
C LEU A 920 -12.51 23.53 -29.10
N PRO A 921 -13.42 22.64 -28.62
CA PRO A 921 -14.86 22.91 -28.68
C PRO A 921 -15.27 24.15 -27.88
N VAL A 922 -14.64 24.38 -26.73
CA VAL A 922 -14.88 25.56 -25.88
C VAL A 922 -14.27 26.81 -26.51
N ALA A 923 -13.06 26.70 -27.06
CA ALA A 923 -12.39 27.79 -27.77
C ALA A 923 -13.23 28.30 -28.96
N ARG A 924 -13.92 27.40 -29.67
CA ARG A 924 -14.83 27.75 -30.78
C ARG A 924 -16.10 28.46 -30.31
N ALA A 925 -16.48 28.32 -29.04
CA ALA A 925 -17.62 29.03 -28.45
C ALA A 925 -17.25 30.45 -27.97
N MET A 926 -15.96 30.78 -27.87
CA MET A 926 -15.48 32.13 -27.55
C MET A 926 -15.46 33.04 -28.79
N GLN A 927 -15.51 34.36 -28.57
CA GLN A 927 -15.26 35.30 -29.65
C GLN A 927 -13.80 35.21 -30.10
N ARG A 928 -13.57 34.94 -31.39
CA ARG A 928 -12.23 34.68 -31.94
C ARG A 928 -11.24 35.82 -31.72
N ARG A 929 -11.69 37.07 -31.84
CA ARG A 929 -10.87 38.26 -31.64
C ARG A 929 -10.41 38.38 -30.18
N GLU A 930 -11.33 38.19 -29.24
CA GLU A 930 -11.05 38.17 -27.80
C GLU A 930 -10.01 37.10 -27.44
N LEU A 931 -10.17 35.88 -27.96
CA LEU A 931 -9.22 34.80 -27.71
C LEU A 931 -7.84 35.07 -28.35
N ALA A 932 -7.81 35.63 -29.56
CA ALA A 932 -6.58 35.96 -30.27
C ALA A 932 -5.78 37.06 -29.54
N ASP A 933 -6.47 38.12 -29.10
CA ASP A 933 -5.89 39.23 -28.35
C ASP A 933 -5.36 38.75 -26.98
N ALA A 934 -6.11 37.90 -26.28
CA ALA A 934 -5.73 37.37 -24.96
C ALA A 934 -4.49 36.47 -24.97
N ILE A 935 -4.18 35.80 -26.09
CA ILE A 935 -3.00 34.91 -26.20
C ILE A 935 -1.87 35.51 -27.06
N GLY A 936 -2.03 36.74 -27.56
CA GLY A 936 -1.02 37.46 -28.34
C GLY A 936 -0.73 36.87 -29.72
N VAL A 937 -1.75 36.35 -30.42
CA VAL A 937 -1.62 35.82 -31.79
C VAL A 937 -2.57 36.50 -32.77
N THR A 938 -2.29 36.44 -34.07
CA THR A 938 -3.23 36.95 -35.08
C THR A 938 -4.46 36.06 -35.18
N GLU A 939 -5.64 36.64 -35.49
CA GLU A 939 -6.87 35.86 -35.70
C GLU A 939 -6.70 34.79 -36.80
N ARG A 940 -5.92 35.09 -37.84
CA ARG A 940 -5.56 34.13 -38.89
C ARG A 940 -4.75 32.95 -38.35
N GLY A 941 -3.80 33.21 -37.45
CA GLY A 941 -3.01 32.18 -36.78
C GLY A 941 -3.87 31.29 -35.88
N LEU A 942 -4.72 31.90 -35.05
CA LEU A 942 -5.67 31.19 -34.21
C LEU A 942 -6.64 30.33 -35.05
N ARG A 943 -7.16 30.85 -36.16
CA ARG A 943 -8.05 30.12 -37.07
C ARG A 943 -7.40 28.87 -37.65
N LYS A 944 -6.09 28.91 -37.98
CA LYS A 944 -5.37 27.71 -38.45
C LYS A 944 -5.30 26.63 -37.37
N ILE A 945 -5.06 27.02 -36.12
CA ILE A 945 -5.02 26.11 -34.97
C ILE A 945 -6.41 25.52 -34.70
N LEU A 946 -7.45 26.37 -34.61
CA LEU A 946 -8.82 25.94 -34.33
C LEU A 946 -9.41 25.01 -35.41
N ASN A 947 -8.96 25.15 -36.65
CA ASN A 947 -9.41 24.32 -37.77
C ASN A 947 -8.50 23.10 -38.04
N GLY A 948 -7.46 22.87 -37.23
CA GLY A 948 -6.55 21.74 -37.41
C GLY A 948 -5.58 21.87 -38.58
N HIS A 949 -5.53 23.02 -39.27
CA HIS A 949 -4.57 23.29 -40.36
C HIS A 949 -3.14 23.54 -39.87
N SER A 950 -2.95 23.71 -38.56
CA SER A 950 -1.65 23.71 -37.89
C SER A 950 -1.82 23.17 -36.47
N GLY A 951 -1.01 22.21 -36.03
CA GLY A 951 -1.13 21.61 -34.69
C GLY A 951 -0.88 22.58 -33.52
N GLY A 952 -0.34 23.78 -33.81
CA GLY A 952 0.11 24.75 -32.81
C GLY A 952 1.39 24.31 -32.11
N THR A 953 2.18 25.26 -31.63
CA THR A 953 3.32 24.94 -30.74
C THR A 953 2.81 24.54 -29.36
N PRO A 954 3.55 23.74 -28.57
CA PRO A 954 3.18 23.42 -27.19
C PRO A 954 2.86 24.67 -26.35
N THR A 955 3.63 25.74 -26.53
CA THR A 955 3.42 27.04 -25.87
C THR A 955 2.07 27.65 -26.26
N SER A 956 1.73 27.68 -27.54
CA SER A 956 0.44 28.23 -28.02
C SER A 956 -0.76 27.40 -27.56
N ARG A 957 -0.66 26.05 -27.57
CA ARG A 957 -1.70 25.16 -27.04
C ARG A 957 -1.90 25.39 -25.54
N ALA A 958 -0.83 25.50 -24.77
CA ALA A 958 -0.91 25.78 -23.34
C ALA A 958 -1.52 27.16 -23.04
N ALA A 959 -1.21 28.19 -23.84
CA ALA A 959 -1.82 29.52 -23.70
C ALA A 959 -3.33 29.48 -24.00
N ILE A 960 -3.73 28.84 -25.12
CA ILE A 960 -5.15 28.65 -25.47
C ILE A 960 -5.87 27.91 -24.35
N ALA A 961 -5.33 26.79 -23.87
CA ALA A 961 -5.95 26.00 -22.81
C ALA A 961 -6.17 26.83 -21.54
N ARG A 962 -5.17 27.59 -21.06
CA ARG A 962 -5.32 28.45 -19.87
C ARG A 962 -6.41 29.51 -20.04
N THR A 963 -6.41 30.23 -21.15
CA THR A 963 -7.39 31.29 -21.41
C THR A 963 -8.80 30.72 -21.52
N VAL A 964 -8.96 29.66 -22.32
CA VAL A 964 -10.26 29.00 -22.55
C VAL A 964 -10.79 28.34 -21.27
N GLY A 965 -9.92 27.69 -20.49
CA GLY A 965 -10.30 27.10 -19.21
C GLY A 965 -10.73 28.16 -18.19
N SER A 966 -10.03 29.29 -18.13
CA SER A 966 -10.41 30.41 -17.25
C SER A 966 -11.77 31.00 -17.64
N TRP A 967 -12.01 31.14 -18.94
CA TRP A 967 -13.31 31.54 -19.48
C TRP A 967 -14.42 30.55 -19.12
N ALA A 968 -14.16 29.25 -19.25
CA ALA A 968 -15.09 28.18 -18.89
C ALA A 968 -15.42 28.17 -17.39
N ALA A 969 -14.40 28.32 -16.53
CA ALA A 969 -14.55 28.39 -15.09
C ALA A 969 -15.42 29.58 -14.65
N CYS A 970 -15.19 30.75 -15.25
CA CYS A 970 -15.99 31.96 -15.02
C CYS A 970 -17.48 31.72 -15.34
N ARG A 971 -17.77 31.12 -16.51
CA ARG A 971 -19.15 30.76 -16.90
C ARG A 971 -19.77 29.67 -16.03
N LEU A 972 -18.96 28.83 -15.39
CA LEU A 972 -19.41 27.87 -14.40
C LEU A 972 -19.61 28.47 -13.01
N GLY A 973 -19.24 29.74 -12.79
CA GLY A 973 -19.32 30.41 -11.49
C GLY A 973 -18.32 29.86 -10.47
N ARG A 974 -17.15 29.38 -10.93
CA ARG A 974 -16.10 28.80 -10.07
C ARG A 974 -14.72 29.38 -10.37
N ARG A 975 -13.79 29.24 -9.42
CA ARG A 975 -12.38 29.55 -9.66
C ARG A 975 -11.78 28.59 -10.71
N PRO A 976 -10.89 29.06 -11.59
CA PRO A 976 -10.17 28.20 -12.53
C PRO A 976 -9.47 27.05 -11.81
N SER A 977 -9.53 25.87 -12.41
CA SER A 977 -8.81 24.68 -11.96
C SER A 977 -7.32 24.79 -12.30
N GLU A 978 -6.49 24.00 -11.62
CA GLU A 978 -5.07 23.91 -11.95
C GLU A 978 -4.80 23.32 -13.34
N ASP A 979 -5.67 22.41 -13.77
CA ASP A 979 -5.70 21.93 -15.15
C ASP A 979 -6.86 22.63 -15.90
N PRO A 980 -6.56 23.54 -16.85
CA PRO A 980 -7.59 24.24 -17.61
C PRO A 980 -8.50 23.32 -18.43
N VAL A 981 -8.03 22.11 -18.74
CA VAL A 981 -8.82 21.11 -19.47
C VAL A 981 -10.00 20.63 -18.59
N ASP A 982 -9.86 20.62 -17.25
CA ASP A 982 -10.95 20.26 -16.32
C ASP A 982 -12.11 21.26 -16.40
N ASP A 983 -11.80 22.55 -16.50
CA ASP A 983 -12.79 23.62 -16.64
C ASP A 983 -13.54 23.51 -17.95
N CYS A 984 -12.81 23.24 -19.04
CA CYS A 984 -13.39 23.03 -20.36
C CYS A 984 -14.31 21.81 -20.37
N ALA A 985 -13.85 20.67 -19.84
CA ALA A 985 -14.62 19.44 -19.75
C ALA A 985 -15.90 19.62 -18.90
N ALA A 986 -15.79 20.31 -17.75
CA ALA A 986 -16.92 20.61 -16.88
C ALA A 986 -17.97 21.51 -17.57
N TRP A 987 -17.52 22.52 -18.33
CA TRP A 987 -18.43 23.41 -19.05
C TRP A 987 -19.17 22.67 -20.16
N LEU A 988 -18.47 21.80 -20.89
CA LEU A 988 -19.05 20.94 -21.91
C LEU A 988 -20.08 19.96 -21.32
N ALA A 989 -19.78 19.34 -20.18
CA ALA A 989 -20.71 18.45 -19.48
C ALA A 989 -21.99 19.19 -19.05
N ARG A 990 -21.87 20.41 -18.50
CA ARG A 990 -23.03 21.21 -18.08
C ARG A 990 -23.97 21.55 -19.24
N ARG A 991 -23.44 21.83 -20.45
CA ARG A 991 -24.27 22.17 -21.62
C ARG A 991 -25.10 21.01 -22.18
N GLN A 992 -24.80 19.77 -21.82
CA GLN A 992 -25.62 18.62 -22.21
C GLN A 992 -26.68 18.27 -21.17
N ILE A 993 -26.52 18.75 -19.93
CA ILE A 993 -27.47 18.53 -18.82
C ILE A 993 -28.56 19.62 -18.78
N SER A 994 -28.31 20.79 -19.39
CA SER A 994 -29.31 21.87 -19.53
C SER A 994 -29.76 21.97 -20.99
N PRO A 995 -31.04 21.74 -21.32
CA PRO A 995 -31.57 21.95 -22.66
C PRO A 995 -31.48 23.41 -23.12
#